data_AF-A0A0C2Y398-F1
#
_entry.id   AF-A0A0C2Y398-F1
#
_cell.length_a   1.000
_cell.length_b   1.000
_cell.length_c   1.000
_cell.angle_alpha   90.00
_cell.angle_beta   90.00
_cell.angle_gamma   90.00
#
_symmetry.space_group_name_H-M   'P 1'
#
loop_
_entity.id
_entity.type
_entity.pdbx_description
1 polymer ?
#
loop_
_entity_poly.entity_id
_entity_poly.type
_entity_poly.pdbx_seq_one_letter_code
_entity_poly.pdbx_strand_id
1 'polypeptide(L)'
;MSATKIGEIAPFQPLPGQPFPPARNHPRWKELYRLHDEWIMKYWPFSSEKKRARIPFMNLAGFSTWCAPAADFDRMVWGARISGIFFLADDYIDSGKMLDRIPGFKQAATGTGPMHPEDRAELCHDIVFRAIKATSHPRTFDQLTKCTHEWWDSNIHEPFKNLDQYLATRRVNIAMYFANSYFRYTLNLNLTDEQINHPLMREAEGIVSDHVGLVNDYFSYAKEKLTNSDDTNIIRILQDHEGLSYEQAQKVIENKIRQKERDFIPAGMAVLEHPELGKDPEVRRWIACLPYCMGGNNAWSQSSGRYNIGDVPGGVPFPKLSFEAEPTPEADIVNDAEESRIRDLTFNVEHIPEPELTIDVDAIESGSQKTATKSSIIVSNLLDVPQKPRPENVGISAIEIYSRKLDAQGAERNGACSATFAASSLLTKYAVEPNRIGRVDVSLTTSSGSSRAITASIVNMLRSAGNPDVEGIVSPNSSYASVTSFVSAVSWIESSSWDGRYAMVIVGNYETNVAVLVGPDAPIVLEPYRGFSLKIGDQRSSTVPASVSSALQDAFSVYQRKRDAWISRSGLSVSSETDPAATFFAFDYMIYDGAEEGILQGAHAELYAKSHQALKLKNISLASKDQDRRGGITSPILQHREQGSPLTRLAFLIHTVPSYDLFEKRIALFAYGGGEGSSYLSLRVKGDTKYIRDTRNL
;
A
#
# COMPACT_ATOMS: atom_id res chain seq x y z
N MET A 1 32.85 -11.74 -14.82
CA MET A 1 31.99 -11.82 -13.62
C MET A 1 32.80 -12.44 -12.50
N SER A 2 32.81 -11.84 -11.30
CA SER A 2 33.42 -12.45 -10.12
C SER A 2 32.36 -13.34 -9.49
N ALA A 3 32.52 -14.66 -9.58
CA ALA A 3 31.65 -15.58 -8.85
C ALA A 3 31.89 -15.38 -7.35
N THR A 4 30.96 -14.71 -6.66
CA THR A 4 30.95 -14.71 -5.20
C THR A 4 30.19 -15.94 -4.72
N LYS A 5 30.42 -16.36 -3.48
CA LYS A 5 29.75 -17.53 -2.87
C LYS A 5 28.21 -17.44 -2.82
N ILE A 6 27.60 -16.29 -3.11
CA ILE A 6 26.19 -15.98 -2.79
C ILE A 6 25.42 -15.38 -4.01
N GLY A 7 26.12 -14.88 -5.03
CA GLY A 7 25.50 -14.40 -6.27
C GLY A 7 26.49 -13.75 -7.24
N GLU A 8 26.10 -13.58 -8.50
CA GLU A 8 26.93 -12.89 -9.50
C GLU A 8 26.84 -11.38 -9.30
N ILE A 9 27.97 -10.68 -9.25
CA ILE A 9 28.06 -9.22 -9.34
C ILE A 9 29.01 -8.81 -10.45
N ALA A 10 28.79 -7.61 -10.98
CA ALA A 10 29.73 -6.94 -11.86
C ALA A 10 31.16 -7.00 -11.30
N PRO A 11 32.18 -7.31 -12.13
CA PRO A 11 33.56 -7.19 -11.68
C PRO A 11 33.89 -5.72 -11.39
N PHE A 12 34.77 -5.49 -10.42
CA PHE A 12 35.37 -4.19 -10.17
C PHE A 12 36.91 -4.32 -10.28
N GLN A 13 37.63 -3.51 -11.06
CA GLN A 13 37.23 -2.36 -11.89
C GLN A 13 36.19 -2.70 -12.99
N PRO A 14 35.26 -1.77 -13.35
CA PRO A 14 34.33 -1.99 -14.45
C PRO A 14 35.04 -2.28 -15.78
N LEU A 15 34.50 -3.20 -16.57
CA LEU A 15 35.03 -3.54 -17.89
C LEU A 15 34.76 -2.41 -18.90
N PRO A 16 35.57 -2.26 -19.97
CA PRO A 16 35.28 -1.30 -21.04
C PRO A 16 33.87 -1.48 -21.60
N GLY A 17 33.08 -0.40 -21.63
CA GLY A 17 31.70 -0.40 -22.11
C GLY A 17 30.67 -0.92 -21.09
N GLN A 18 31.09 -1.32 -19.90
CA GLN A 18 30.15 -1.67 -18.83
C GLN A 18 29.56 -0.40 -18.20
N PRO A 19 28.25 -0.35 -17.93
CA PRO A 19 27.64 0.79 -17.26
C PRO A 19 28.15 0.93 -15.83
N PHE A 20 28.37 2.18 -15.41
CA PHE A 20 28.82 2.50 -14.07
C PHE A 20 28.11 3.76 -13.54
N PRO A 21 27.60 3.75 -12.29
CA PRO A 21 27.51 2.59 -11.39
C PRO A 21 26.50 1.54 -11.90
N PRO A 22 26.72 0.24 -11.61
CA PRO A 22 25.77 -0.79 -11.97
C PRO A 22 24.49 -0.68 -11.14
N ALA A 23 23.35 -1.02 -11.74
CA ALA A 23 22.07 -1.08 -11.04
C ALA A 23 21.38 -2.40 -11.39
N ARG A 24 21.02 -3.19 -10.38
CA ARG A 24 20.29 -4.45 -10.56
C ARG A 24 19.52 -4.75 -9.29
N ASN A 25 18.36 -5.37 -9.42
CA ASN A 25 17.59 -5.80 -8.27
C ASN A 25 18.02 -7.21 -7.83
N HIS A 26 17.76 -7.57 -6.58
CA HIS A 26 17.97 -8.93 -6.08
C HIS A 26 17.13 -9.94 -6.90
N PRO A 27 17.63 -11.12 -7.29
CA PRO A 27 16.89 -12.09 -8.12
C PRO A 27 15.48 -12.44 -7.61
N ARG A 28 15.32 -12.49 -6.28
CA ARG A 28 14.03 -12.75 -5.58
C ARG A 28 13.37 -11.49 -4.99
N TRP A 29 13.60 -10.31 -5.57
CA TRP A 29 13.13 -9.04 -5.01
C TRP A 29 11.62 -8.96 -4.80
N LYS A 30 10.81 -9.56 -5.68
CA LYS A 30 9.33 -9.53 -5.56
C LYS A 30 8.85 -10.20 -4.28
N GLU A 31 9.48 -11.32 -3.94
CA GLU A 31 9.19 -12.07 -2.72
C GLU A 31 9.66 -11.29 -1.47
N LEU A 32 10.85 -10.69 -1.54
CA LEU A 32 11.37 -9.82 -0.48
C LEU A 32 10.45 -8.62 -0.23
N TYR A 33 9.89 -8.01 -1.27
CA TYR A 33 8.91 -6.92 -1.12
C TYR A 33 7.66 -7.41 -0.41
N ARG A 34 7.09 -8.55 -0.84
CA ARG A 34 5.89 -9.13 -0.22
C ARG A 34 6.13 -9.46 1.27
N LEU A 35 7.22 -10.14 1.59
CA LEU A 35 7.58 -10.52 2.97
C LEU A 35 7.88 -9.32 3.86
N HIS A 36 8.49 -8.27 3.29
CA HIS A 36 8.73 -7.00 3.96
C HIS A 36 7.41 -6.28 4.25
N ASP A 37 6.59 -6.06 3.21
CA ASP A 37 5.38 -5.24 3.29
C ASP A 37 4.35 -5.87 4.22
N GLU A 38 4.14 -7.19 4.14
CA GLU A 38 3.26 -7.92 5.06
C GLU A 38 3.69 -7.76 6.52
N TRP A 39 5.01 -7.83 6.78
CA TRP A 39 5.55 -7.68 8.13
C TRP A 39 5.39 -6.24 8.64
N ILE A 40 5.79 -5.26 7.84
CA ILE A 40 5.70 -3.84 8.19
C ILE A 40 4.24 -3.45 8.44
N MET A 41 3.33 -3.79 7.53
CA MET A 41 1.89 -3.49 7.66
C MET A 41 1.26 -4.13 8.91
N LYS A 42 1.75 -5.30 9.33
CA LYS A 42 1.25 -6.00 10.51
C LYS A 42 1.76 -5.40 11.82
N TYR A 43 3.07 -5.13 11.90
CA TYR A 43 3.72 -4.86 13.19
C TYR A 43 3.92 -3.36 13.47
N TRP A 44 4.22 -2.55 12.44
CA TRP A 44 4.53 -1.14 12.62
C TRP A 44 3.30 -0.33 13.10
N PRO A 45 3.46 0.60 14.07
CA PRO A 45 2.36 1.41 14.58
C PRO A 45 2.01 2.57 13.65
N PHE A 46 1.20 2.31 12.63
CA PHE A 46 0.71 3.36 11.73
C PHE A 46 -0.28 4.29 12.43
N SER A 47 -0.13 5.60 12.20
CA SER A 47 -1.07 6.61 12.70
C SER A 47 -2.41 6.61 11.97
N SER A 48 -2.53 5.90 10.85
CA SER A 48 -3.77 5.72 10.10
C SER A 48 -3.67 4.59 9.09
N GLU A 49 -4.83 4.04 8.72
CA GLU A 49 -4.92 3.02 7.67
C GLU A 49 -4.38 3.51 6.32
N LYS A 50 -4.59 4.79 5.99
CA LYS A 50 -4.04 5.42 4.77
C LYS A 50 -2.52 5.34 4.71
N LYS A 51 -1.82 5.51 5.84
CA LYS A 51 -0.36 5.35 5.89
C LYS A 51 0.05 3.89 5.79
N ARG A 52 -0.68 2.97 6.45
CA ARG A 52 -0.44 1.52 6.38
C ARG A 52 -0.58 0.99 4.95
N ALA A 53 -1.67 1.33 4.28
CA ALA A 53 -1.97 0.89 2.91
C ALA A 53 -1.00 1.46 1.85
N ARG A 54 -0.23 2.50 2.18
CA ARG A 54 0.76 3.10 1.27
C ARG A 54 2.07 2.31 1.20
N ILE A 55 2.33 1.38 2.13
CA ILE A 55 3.60 0.65 2.22
C ILE A 55 4.01 -0.03 0.90
N PRO A 56 3.15 -0.81 0.22
CA PRO A 56 3.51 -1.43 -1.05
C PRO A 56 3.84 -0.41 -2.16
N PHE A 57 3.19 0.76 -2.14
CA PHE A 57 3.48 1.84 -3.09
C PHE A 57 4.85 2.48 -2.84
N MET A 58 5.29 2.56 -1.58
CA MET A 58 6.59 3.14 -1.23
C MET A 58 7.77 2.24 -1.64
N ASN A 59 7.55 0.95 -1.87
CA ASN A 59 8.60 -0.02 -2.25
C ASN A 59 9.83 0.06 -1.31
N LEU A 60 9.64 0.19 0.00
CA LEU A 60 10.75 0.49 0.94
C LEU A 60 11.84 -0.59 0.96
N ALA A 61 11.46 -1.87 0.84
CA ALA A 61 12.40 -2.98 0.67
C ALA A 61 13.37 -2.77 -0.50
N GLY A 62 12.93 -2.03 -1.52
CA GLY A 62 13.67 -1.77 -2.74
C GLY A 62 15.03 -1.13 -2.50
N PHE A 63 15.17 -0.25 -1.51
CA PHE A 63 16.47 0.33 -1.20
C PHE A 63 17.52 -0.77 -0.98
N SER A 64 17.21 -1.74 -0.12
CA SER A 64 18.12 -2.83 0.20
C SER A 64 18.31 -3.82 -0.95
N THR A 65 17.24 -4.18 -1.67
CA THR A 65 17.34 -5.18 -2.75
C THR A 65 18.07 -4.66 -3.99
N TRP A 66 17.99 -3.35 -4.26
CA TRP A 66 18.75 -2.70 -5.33
C TRP A 66 20.20 -2.43 -4.94
N CYS A 67 20.48 -2.10 -3.67
CA CYS A 67 21.84 -1.79 -3.21
C CYS A 67 22.71 -3.02 -2.96
N ALA A 68 22.10 -4.17 -2.64
CA ALA A 68 22.80 -5.42 -2.40
C ALA A 68 22.15 -6.59 -3.18
N PRO A 69 22.21 -6.62 -4.52
CA PRO A 69 21.50 -7.59 -5.33
C PRO A 69 22.04 -9.03 -5.24
N ALA A 70 23.24 -9.22 -4.67
CA ALA A 70 23.83 -10.53 -4.42
C ALA A 70 23.80 -10.94 -2.94
N ALA A 71 22.96 -10.28 -2.14
CA ALA A 71 22.72 -10.67 -0.77
C ALA A 71 22.15 -12.08 -0.64
N ASP A 72 22.42 -12.72 0.50
CA ASP A 72 21.72 -13.93 0.88
C ASP A 72 20.25 -13.62 1.14
N PHE A 73 19.35 -14.45 0.63
CA PHE A 73 17.91 -14.20 0.68
C PHE A 73 17.39 -14.12 2.13
N ASP A 74 17.74 -15.08 2.98
CA ASP A 74 17.25 -15.17 4.36
C ASP A 74 17.72 -13.97 5.19
N ARG A 75 18.98 -13.54 4.98
CA ARG A 75 19.52 -12.33 5.61
C ARG A 75 18.90 -11.07 5.03
N MET A 76 18.63 -11.03 3.73
CA MET A 76 18.01 -9.89 3.05
C MET A 76 16.55 -9.68 3.48
N VAL A 77 15.82 -10.70 3.93
CA VAL A 77 14.50 -10.49 4.56
C VAL A 77 14.62 -9.50 5.74
N TRP A 78 15.62 -9.69 6.61
CA TRP A 78 15.89 -8.77 7.72
C TRP A 78 16.52 -7.46 7.26
N GLY A 79 17.38 -7.49 6.24
CA GLY A 79 17.94 -6.28 5.61
C GLY A 79 16.89 -5.38 4.94
N ALA A 80 15.82 -5.95 4.38
CA ALA A 80 14.70 -5.18 3.86
C ALA A 80 13.89 -4.57 5.01
N ARG A 81 13.62 -5.34 6.07
CA ARG A 81 12.85 -4.86 7.24
C ARG A 81 13.57 -3.76 7.99
N ILE A 82 14.90 -3.86 8.16
CA ILE A 82 15.68 -2.80 8.80
C ILE A 82 15.60 -1.49 7.99
N SER A 83 15.72 -1.53 6.66
CA SER A 83 15.50 -0.31 5.86
C SER A 83 14.09 0.25 6.01
N GLY A 84 13.06 -0.60 6.03
CA GLY A 84 11.66 -0.19 6.17
C GLY A 84 11.36 0.52 7.48
N ILE A 85 11.76 -0.07 8.62
CA ILE A 85 11.51 0.54 9.93
C ILE A 85 12.29 1.85 10.10
N PHE A 86 13.50 1.97 9.53
CA PHE A 86 14.28 3.21 9.59
C PHE A 86 13.67 4.31 8.74
N PHE A 87 13.23 4.02 7.50
CA PHE A 87 12.51 5.01 6.69
C PHE A 87 11.22 5.51 7.34
N LEU A 88 10.55 4.67 8.11
CA LEU A 88 9.34 5.03 8.84
C LEU A 88 9.64 5.78 10.14
N ALA A 89 10.72 5.41 10.85
CA ALA A 89 11.20 6.13 12.04
C ALA A 89 11.71 7.53 11.69
N ASP A 90 12.44 7.66 10.59
CA ASP A 90 12.91 8.91 9.98
C ASP A 90 11.73 9.86 9.69
N ASP A 91 10.73 9.39 8.94
CA ASP A 91 9.50 10.16 8.69
C ASP A 91 8.76 10.55 9.99
N TYR A 92 8.83 9.69 11.00
CA TYR A 92 8.17 9.91 12.29
C TYR A 92 8.89 10.99 13.11
N ILE A 93 10.23 10.96 13.14
CA ILE A 93 11.06 11.92 13.87
C ILE A 93 11.06 13.27 13.17
N ASP A 94 11.15 13.29 11.84
CA ASP A 94 11.04 14.52 11.05
C ASP A 94 9.68 15.18 11.23
N SER A 95 8.60 14.39 11.31
CA SER A 95 7.27 14.93 11.58
C SER A 95 7.16 15.39 13.03
N GLY A 96 7.37 16.69 13.26
CA GLY A 96 7.25 17.29 14.59
C GLY A 96 8.54 17.31 15.41
N LYS A 97 9.70 16.94 14.82
CA LYS A 97 11.03 16.96 15.45
C LYS A 97 11.06 16.22 16.80
N MET A 98 10.54 15.00 16.82
CA MET A 98 10.43 14.14 18.02
C MET A 98 11.77 13.48 18.40
N LEU A 99 12.80 14.30 18.63
CA LEU A 99 14.17 13.85 18.93
C LEU A 99 14.28 13.15 20.29
N ASP A 100 13.30 13.33 21.17
CA ASP A 100 13.20 12.70 22.49
C ASP A 100 13.01 11.17 22.43
N ARG A 101 12.60 10.64 21.27
CA ARG A 101 12.44 9.19 21.06
C ARG A 101 13.74 8.47 20.68
N ILE A 102 14.79 9.20 20.32
CA ILE A 102 16.08 8.64 19.88
C ILE A 102 16.68 7.66 20.92
N PRO A 103 16.70 7.96 22.24
CA PRO A 103 17.24 7.03 23.23
C PRO A 103 16.57 5.64 23.21
N GLY A 104 15.25 5.60 22.98
CA GLY A 104 14.49 4.37 22.87
C GLY A 104 14.88 3.53 21.66
N PHE A 105 15.02 4.15 20.48
CA PHE A 105 15.51 3.46 19.28
C PHE A 105 16.96 2.98 19.42
N LYS A 106 17.82 3.74 20.11
CA LYS A 106 19.20 3.31 20.42
C LYS A 106 19.21 2.09 21.34
N GLN A 107 18.34 2.05 22.35
CA GLN A 107 18.18 0.90 23.24
C GLN A 107 17.69 -0.33 22.47
N ALA A 108 16.63 -0.19 21.66
CA ALA A 108 16.12 -1.27 20.82
C ALA A 108 17.17 -1.83 19.85
N ALA A 109 18.06 -0.99 19.31
CA ALA A 109 19.14 -1.39 18.41
C ALA A 109 20.24 -2.27 19.05
N THR A 110 20.23 -2.44 20.38
CA THR A 110 21.12 -3.39 21.08
C THR A 110 20.62 -4.84 21.00
N GLY A 111 19.35 -5.02 20.60
CA GLY A 111 18.66 -6.31 20.65
C GLY A 111 18.60 -6.88 22.06
N THR A 112 18.40 -6.02 23.06
CA THR A 112 18.24 -6.40 24.48
C THR A 112 16.88 -6.00 25.05
N GLY A 113 15.92 -5.66 24.18
CA GLY A 113 14.61 -5.14 24.55
C GLY A 113 14.48 -3.64 24.31
N PRO A 114 13.25 -3.14 24.10
CA PRO A 114 12.95 -1.71 23.99
C PRO A 114 13.16 -0.99 25.33
N MET A 115 13.36 0.32 25.30
CA MET A 115 13.37 1.16 26.51
C MET A 115 11.95 1.28 27.08
N HIS A 116 10.97 1.39 26.19
CA HIS A 116 9.56 1.50 26.51
C HIS A 116 8.82 0.27 25.94
N PRO A 117 8.52 -0.76 26.75
CA PRO A 117 7.91 -2.01 26.28
C PRO A 117 6.56 -1.86 25.57
N GLU A 118 5.81 -0.82 25.90
CA GLU A 118 4.55 -0.44 25.26
C GLU A 118 4.72 0.25 23.90
N ASP A 119 5.93 0.72 23.60
CA ASP A 119 6.23 1.42 22.36
C ASP A 119 6.43 0.44 21.22
N ARG A 120 5.38 0.31 20.40
CA ARG A 120 5.36 -0.61 19.26
C ARG A 120 6.44 -0.30 18.22
N ALA A 121 6.91 0.94 18.09
CA ALA A 121 7.96 1.28 17.13
C ALA A 121 9.32 0.80 17.64
N GLU A 122 9.61 0.98 18.92
CA GLU A 122 10.80 0.41 19.57
C GLU A 122 10.78 -1.12 19.51
N LEU A 123 9.62 -1.74 19.77
CA LEU A 123 9.44 -3.19 19.68
C LEU A 123 9.75 -3.72 18.26
N CYS A 124 9.30 -3.01 17.22
CA CYS A 124 9.63 -3.39 15.84
C CYS A 124 11.14 -3.34 15.58
N HIS A 125 11.84 -2.32 16.09
CA HIS A 125 13.29 -2.24 16.00
C HIS A 125 13.95 -3.39 16.75
N ASP A 126 13.58 -3.61 18.00
CA ASP A 126 14.16 -4.67 18.83
C ASP A 126 14.00 -6.06 18.18
N ILE A 127 12.83 -6.39 17.61
CA ILE A 127 12.61 -7.66 16.89
C ILE A 127 13.60 -7.82 15.73
N VAL A 128 13.76 -6.79 14.90
CA VAL A 128 14.67 -6.83 13.75
C VAL A 128 16.12 -6.95 14.20
N PHE A 129 16.54 -6.18 15.20
CA PHE A 129 17.91 -6.23 15.71
C PHE A 129 18.22 -7.54 16.42
N ARG A 130 17.29 -8.13 17.19
CA ARG A 130 17.49 -9.47 17.78
C ARG A 130 17.63 -10.55 16.71
N ALA A 131 16.83 -10.51 15.65
CA ALA A 131 16.95 -11.45 14.55
C ALA A 131 18.32 -11.35 13.86
N ILE A 132 18.79 -10.12 13.60
CA ILE A 132 20.12 -9.90 13.02
C ILE A 132 21.21 -10.35 14.00
N LYS A 133 21.10 -10.04 15.30
CA LYS A 133 22.03 -10.49 16.34
C LYS A 133 22.17 -12.01 16.39
N ALA A 134 21.05 -12.73 16.32
CA ALA A 134 21.01 -14.18 16.38
C ALA A 134 21.65 -14.86 15.14
N THR A 135 21.73 -14.16 14.01
CA THR A 135 22.15 -14.73 12.72
C THR A 135 23.42 -14.11 12.15
N SER A 136 23.97 -13.09 12.81
CA SER A 136 25.20 -12.41 12.41
C SER A 136 26.39 -12.83 13.29
N HIS A 137 27.60 -12.56 12.79
CA HIS A 137 28.79 -12.66 13.63
C HIS A 137 28.75 -11.53 14.69
N PRO A 138 29.15 -11.77 15.96
CA PRO A 138 29.07 -10.76 17.02
C PRO A 138 29.71 -9.42 16.65
N ARG A 139 30.89 -9.45 16.04
CA ARG A 139 31.57 -8.24 15.53
C ARG A 139 30.70 -7.45 14.54
N THR A 140 30.08 -8.12 13.58
CA THR A 140 29.22 -7.47 12.57
C THR A 140 28.02 -6.82 13.24
N PHE A 141 27.45 -7.47 14.26
CA PHE A 141 26.36 -6.90 15.05
C PHE A 141 26.82 -5.68 15.86
N ASP A 142 27.95 -5.76 16.55
CA ASP A 142 28.49 -4.64 17.33
C ASP A 142 28.76 -3.42 16.44
N GLN A 143 29.31 -3.64 15.24
CA GLN A 143 29.50 -2.60 14.23
C GLN A 143 28.16 -1.99 13.78
N LEU A 144 27.13 -2.80 13.56
CA LEU A 144 25.79 -2.34 13.20
C LEU A 144 25.17 -1.50 14.31
N THR A 145 25.20 -1.97 15.56
CA THR A 145 24.68 -1.22 16.71
C THR A 145 25.42 0.12 16.87
N LYS A 146 26.75 0.12 16.75
CA LYS A 146 27.56 1.34 16.79
C LYS A 146 27.16 2.33 15.70
N CYS A 147 27.11 1.90 14.44
CA CYS A 147 26.75 2.78 13.32
C CYS A 147 25.30 3.30 13.45
N THR A 148 24.40 2.49 14.00
CA THR A 148 23.02 2.89 14.30
C THR A 148 22.98 4.01 15.33
N HIS A 149 23.75 3.90 16.41
CA HIS A 149 23.83 4.92 17.45
C HIS A 149 24.42 6.23 16.91
N GLU A 150 25.53 6.14 16.17
CA GLU A 150 26.17 7.29 15.55
C GLU A 150 25.24 8.03 14.57
N TRP A 151 24.46 7.28 13.78
CA TRP A 151 23.47 7.89 12.89
C TRP A 151 22.36 8.60 13.68
N TRP A 152 21.81 7.95 14.71
CA TRP A 152 20.79 8.57 15.55
C TRP A 152 21.29 9.88 16.18
N ASP A 153 22.51 9.89 16.71
CA ASP A 153 23.11 11.08 17.30
C ASP A 153 23.33 12.19 16.25
N SER A 154 23.59 11.82 14.99
CA SER A 154 23.79 12.78 13.90
C SER A 154 22.52 13.55 13.47
N ASN A 155 21.33 13.11 13.88
CA ASN A 155 20.07 13.82 13.61
C ASN A 155 19.93 15.11 14.44
N ILE A 156 20.79 15.30 15.44
CA ILE A 156 20.83 16.50 16.27
C ILE A 156 21.96 17.40 15.74
N HIS A 157 21.62 18.39 14.92
CA HIS A 157 22.60 19.34 14.39
C HIS A 157 22.07 20.78 14.34
N GLU A 158 23.00 21.74 14.33
CA GLU A 158 22.68 23.15 14.07
C GLU A 158 22.29 23.37 12.59
N PRO A 159 21.52 24.42 12.27
CA PRO A 159 21.26 24.82 10.89
C PRO A 159 22.56 25.03 10.10
N PHE A 160 22.55 24.61 8.83
CA PHE A 160 23.68 24.76 7.94
C PHE A 160 23.92 26.23 7.55
N LYS A 161 25.19 26.65 7.54
CA LYS A 161 25.60 28.03 7.21
C LYS A 161 26.14 28.17 5.78
N ASN A 162 26.56 27.06 5.18
CA ASN A 162 27.09 27.00 3.81
C ASN A 162 27.11 25.54 3.29
N LEU A 163 27.40 25.40 1.99
CA LEU A 163 27.45 24.12 1.29
C LEU A 163 28.54 23.17 1.83
N ASP A 164 29.70 23.68 2.24
CA ASP A 164 30.80 22.82 2.72
C ASP A 164 30.46 22.17 4.05
N GLN A 165 29.88 22.94 4.98
CA GLN A 165 29.36 22.42 6.25
C GLN A 165 28.27 21.37 5.99
N TYR A 166 27.37 21.66 5.04
CA TYR A 166 26.33 20.73 4.64
C TYR A 166 26.90 19.39 4.16
N LEU A 167 27.80 19.42 3.18
CA LEU A 167 28.38 18.21 2.58
C LEU A 167 29.15 17.37 3.62
N ALA A 168 29.88 18.02 4.53
CA ALA A 168 30.60 17.35 5.60
C ALA A 168 29.67 16.62 6.57
N THR A 169 28.59 17.27 7.00
CA THR A 169 27.61 16.66 7.92
C THR A 169 26.75 15.61 7.22
N ARG A 170 26.29 15.88 5.99
CA ARG A 170 25.39 15.00 5.23
C ARG A 170 26.02 13.64 4.96
N ARG A 171 27.35 13.59 4.74
CA ARG A 171 28.12 12.34 4.61
C ARG A 171 27.91 11.38 5.79
N VAL A 172 27.61 11.88 6.99
CA VAL A 172 27.36 11.06 8.19
C VAL A 172 25.86 10.90 8.43
N ASN A 173 25.10 11.99 8.27
CA ASN A 173 23.68 12.03 8.61
C ASN A 173 22.75 11.26 7.62
N ILE A 174 23.21 10.96 6.40
CA ILE A 174 22.43 10.19 5.41
C ILE A 174 22.25 8.68 5.74
N ALA A 175 22.73 8.21 6.89
CA ALA A 175 22.63 6.81 7.33
C ALA A 175 23.40 5.78 6.49
N MET A 176 24.25 6.17 5.53
CA MET A 176 24.91 5.19 4.66
C MET A 176 25.95 4.33 5.39
N TYR A 177 26.62 4.83 6.43
CA TYR A 177 27.51 3.99 7.26
C TYR A 177 26.73 2.92 8.04
N PHE A 178 25.55 3.30 8.54
CA PHE A 178 24.58 2.36 9.09
C PHE A 178 24.15 1.35 8.01
N ALA A 179 23.79 1.80 6.81
CA ALA A 179 23.35 0.89 5.76
C ALA A 179 24.43 -0.08 5.29
N ASN A 180 25.67 0.41 5.16
CA ASN A 180 26.85 -0.41 4.87
C ASN A 180 27.03 -1.53 5.90
N SER A 181 26.77 -1.26 7.18
CA SER A 181 26.91 -2.27 8.24
C SER A 181 25.91 -3.42 8.11
N TYR A 182 24.63 -3.14 7.80
CA TYR A 182 23.67 -4.22 7.59
C TYR A 182 23.81 -4.86 6.20
N PHE A 183 24.31 -4.16 5.17
CA PHE A 183 24.65 -4.77 3.89
C PHE A 183 25.80 -5.78 4.00
N ARG A 184 26.81 -5.50 4.84
CA ARG A 184 27.82 -6.51 5.18
C ARG A 184 27.19 -7.74 5.83
N TYR A 185 26.20 -7.55 6.71
CA TYR A 185 25.42 -8.66 7.25
C TYR A 185 24.67 -9.42 6.14
N THR A 186 23.94 -8.76 5.24
CA THR A 186 23.16 -9.46 4.20
C THR A 186 24.04 -10.20 3.19
N LEU A 187 25.25 -9.70 2.93
CA LEU A 187 26.27 -10.33 2.09
C LEU A 187 27.13 -11.37 2.83
N ASN A 188 26.86 -11.59 4.13
CA ASN A 188 27.60 -12.49 5.01
C ASN A 188 29.12 -12.20 5.00
N LEU A 189 29.47 -10.92 5.17
CA LEU A 189 30.85 -10.41 5.28
C LEU A 189 31.16 -10.06 6.74
N ASN A 190 32.35 -10.45 7.22
CA ASN A 190 32.80 -10.27 8.59
C ASN A 190 34.13 -9.50 8.66
N LEU A 191 34.12 -8.29 8.09
CA LEU A 191 35.27 -7.40 8.11
C LEU A 191 35.65 -6.98 9.54
N THR A 192 36.95 -6.91 9.82
CA THR A 192 37.49 -6.44 11.10
C THR A 192 37.32 -4.92 11.26
N ASP A 193 37.39 -4.44 12.50
CA ASP A 193 37.38 -3.00 12.81
C ASP A 193 38.54 -2.26 12.14
N GLU A 194 39.72 -2.89 12.04
CA GLU A 194 40.87 -2.33 11.36
C GLU A 194 40.61 -2.16 9.85
N GLN A 195 39.95 -3.13 9.22
CA GLN A 195 39.60 -3.05 7.80
C GLN A 195 38.55 -1.98 7.52
N ILE A 196 37.48 -1.90 8.31
CA ILE A 196 36.41 -0.90 8.09
C ILE A 196 36.87 0.52 8.41
N ASN A 197 37.79 0.68 9.38
CA ASN A 197 38.32 1.99 9.77
C ASN A 197 39.59 2.37 8.99
N HIS A 198 40.09 1.49 8.12
CA HIS A 198 41.22 1.80 7.28
C HIS A 198 40.93 3.06 6.44
N PRO A 199 41.84 4.05 6.34
CA PRO A 199 41.56 5.31 5.65
C PRO A 199 41.06 5.15 4.22
N LEU A 200 41.61 4.19 3.46
CA LEU A 200 41.17 3.89 2.10
C LEU A 200 39.74 3.31 2.04
N MET A 201 39.37 2.46 3.01
CA MET A 201 38.02 1.92 3.11
C MET A 201 37.02 3.03 3.47
N ARG A 202 37.38 3.88 4.45
CA ARG A 202 36.56 5.03 4.87
C ARG A 202 36.34 6.02 3.74
N GLU A 203 37.34 6.27 2.90
CA GLU A 203 37.17 7.12 1.72
C GLU A 203 36.23 6.48 0.69
N ALA A 204 36.40 5.18 0.38
CA ALA A 204 35.51 4.48 -0.54
C ALA A 204 34.05 4.46 -0.06
N GLU A 205 33.81 4.14 1.22
CA GLU A 205 32.47 4.19 1.82
C GLU A 205 31.92 5.63 1.89
N GLY A 206 32.78 6.61 2.17
CA GLY A 206 32.42 8.03 2.22
C GLY A 206 31.98 8.59 0.88
N ILE A 207 32.63 8.18 -0.23
CA ILE A 207 32.20 8.56 -1.59
C ILE A 207 30.81 7.98 -1.91
N VAL A 208 30.55 6.73 -1.54
CA VAL A 208 29.21 6.13 -1.69
C VAL A 208 28.18 6.87 -0.84
N SER A 209 28.53 7.24 0.40
CA SER A 209 27.67 8.04 1.26
C SER A 209 27.31 9.39 0.64
N ASP A 210 28.30 10.11 0.10
CA ASP A 210 28.05 11.38 -0.60
C ASP A 210 27.14 11.18 -1.81
N HIS A 211 27.40 10.17 -2.64
CA HIS A 211 26.58 9.89 -3.83
C HIS A 211 25.14 9.58 -3.45
N VAL A 212 24.93 8.68 -2.49
CA VAL A 212 23.60 8.27 -2.03
C VAL A 212 22.85 9.46 -1.43
N GLY A 213 23.53 10.32 -0.66
CA GLY A 213 22.93 11.55 -0.13
C GLY A 213 22.51 12.52 -1.19
N LEU A 214 23.39 12.84 -2.14
CA LEU A 214 23.06 13.73 -3.24
C LEU A 214 21.90 13.21 -4.09
N VAL A 215 21.85 11.89 -4.36
CA VAL A 215 20.74 11.26 -5.09
C VAL A 215 19.46 11.32 -4.27
N ASN A 216 19.52 11.03 -2.97
CA ASN A 216 18.38 11.14 -2.08
C ASN A 216 17.80 12.55 -2.12
N ASP A 217 18.61 13.57 -1.83
CA ASP A 217 18.19 14.97 -1.80
C ASP A 217 17.57 15.40 -3.14
N TYR A 218 18.14 14.92 -4.25
CA TYR A 218 17.66 15.21 -5.60
C TYR A 218 16.21 14.72 -5.78
N PHE A 219 15.92 13.47 -5.42
CA PHE A 219 14.57 12.90 -5.58
C PHE A 219 13.60 13.27 -4.45
N SER A 220 14.10 13.52 -3.22
CA SER A 220 13.28 13.77 -2.04
C SER A 220 12.85 15.23 -1.87
N TYR A 221 13.49 16.19 -2.54
CA TYR A 221 13.25 17.62 -2.34
C TYR A 221 11.78 18.02 -2.40
N ALA A 222 11.02 17.52 -3.38
CA ALA A 222 9.61 17.84 -3.51
C ALA A 222 8.76 17.33 -2.32
N LYS A 223 9.09 16.13 -1.81
CA LYS A 223 8.49 15.57 -0.60
C LYS A 223 8.85 16.41 0.63
N GLU A 224 10.13 16.70 0.82
CA GLU A 224 10.64 17.42 1.99
C GLU A 224 10.10 18.86 2.05
N LYS A 225 9.97 19.52 0.91
CA LYS A 225 9.36 20.85 0.80
C LYS A 225 7.89 20.85 1.20
N LEU A 226 7.15 19.80 0.87
CA LEU A 226 5.74 19.65 1.29
C LEU A 226 5.58 19.41 2.79
N THR A 227 6.57 18.76 3.41
CA THR A 227 6.59 18.50 4.85
C THR A 227 7.30 19.58 5.64
N ASN A 228 7.83 20.62 4.98
CA ASN A 228 8.63 21.69 5.58
C ASN A 228 9.82 21.12 6.38
N SER A 229 10.49 20.13 5.80
CA SER A 229 11.67 19.43 6.32
C SER A 229 12.84 19.47 5.34
N ASP A 230 12.84 20.42 4.40
CA ASP A 230 13.90 20.62 3.39
C ASP A 230 15.07 21.47 3.91
N ASP A 231 15.14 21.77 5.21
CA ASP A 231 16.24 22.49 5.86
C ASP A 231 17.57 21.71 5.81
N THR A 232 17.51 20.40 5.55
CA THR A 232 18.65 19.50 5.34
C THR A 232 18.81 19.04 3.89
N ASN A 233 18.18 19.72 2.93
CA ASN A 233 18.28 19.39 1.50
C ASN A 233 19.25 20.33 0.77
N ILE A 234 20.19 19.77 0.01
CA ILE A 234 21.18 20.56 -0.75
C ILE A 234 20.55 21.58 -1.72
N ILE A 235 19.38 21.29 -2.32
CA ILE A 235 18.69 22.24 -3.20
C ILE A 235 18.32 23.49 -2.44
N ARG A 236 17.79 23.34 -1.22
CA ARG A 236 17.46 24.46 -0.34
C ARG A 236 18.70 25.25 0.05
N ILE A 237 19.79 24.57 0.41
CA ILE A 237 21.06 25.21 0.76
C ILE A 237 21.62 26.05 -0.38
N LEU A 238 21.62 25.53 -1.61
CA LEU A 238 22.08 26.25 -2.81
C LEU A 238 21.21 27.47 -3.12
N GLN A 239 19.89 27.36 -2.93
CA GLN A 239 18.97 28.48 -3.12
C GLN A 239 19.20 29.59 -2.08
N ASP A 240 19.30 29.22 -0.80
CA ASP A 240 19.38 30.18 0.30
C ASP A 240 20.76 30.85 0.42
N HIS A 241 21.85 30.11 0.20
CA HIS A 241 23.22 30.59 0.45
C HIS A 241 23.98 31.02 -0.81
N GLU A 242 23.62 30.47 -1.98
CA GLU A 242 24.27 30.81 -3.25
C GLU A 242 23.34 31.55 -4.22
N GLY A 243 22.06 31.72 -3.89
CA GLY A 243 21.09 32.44 -4.71
C GLY A 243 20.76 31.75 -6.04
N LEU A 244 21.00 30.43 -6.14
CA LEU A 244 20.75 29.68 -7.36
C LEU A 244 19.25 29.46 -7.60
N SER A 245 18.84 29.41 -8.87
CA SER A 245 17.51 28.90 -9.24
C SER A 245 17.42 27.39 -8.99
N TYR A 246 16.20 26.84 -8.98
CA TYR A 246 16.01 25.40 -8.87
C TYR A 246 16.77 24.63 -9.97
N GLU A 247 16.64 25.06 -11.23
CA GLU A 247 17.30 24.43 -12.38
C GLU A 247 18.83 24.52 -12.30
N GLN A 248 19.36 25.64 -11.79
CA GLN A 248 20.78 25.80 -11.54
C GLN A 248 21.26 24.84 -10.44
N ALA A 249 20.51 24.73 -9.34
CA ALA A 249 20.81 23.81 -8.25
C ALA A 249 20.78 22.34 -8.72
N GLN A 250 19.78 21.94 -9.51
CA GLN A 250 19.70 20.60 -10.10
C GLN A 250 20.97 20.27 -10.90
N LYS A 251 21.44 21.19 -11.75
CA LYS A 251 22.66 20.99 -12.54
C LYS A 251 23.90 20.85 -11.67
N VAL A 252 24.00 21.60 -10.58
CA VAL A 252 25.11 21.48 -9.61
C VAL A 252 25.11 20.09 -8.97
N ILE A 253 23.94 19.62 -8.52
CA ILE A 253 23.79 18.32 -7.86
C ILE A 253 24.09 17.19 -8.82
N GLU A 254 23.52 17.19 -10.04
CA GLU A 254 23.81 16.18 -11.06
C GLU A 254 25.31 16.08 -11.36
N ASN A 255 25.98 17.22 -11.53
CA ASN A 255 27.43 17.25 -11.74
C ASN A 255 28.21 16.64 -10.57
N LYS A 256 27.80 16.92 -9.32
CA LYS A 256 28.40 16.34 -8.12
C LYS A 256 28.15 14.83 -8.02
N ILE A 257 26.94 14.37 -8.33
CA ILE A 257 26.61 12.93 -8.39
C ILE A 257 27.53 12.22 -9.38
N ARG A 258 27.63 12.74 -10.62
CA ARG A 258 28.53 12.18 -11.64
C ARG A 258 30.00 12.26 -11.25
N GLN A 259 30.39 13.26 -10.48
CA GLN A 259 31.75 13.36 -9.94
C GLN A 259 32.02 12.22 -8.95
N LYS A 260 31.10 11.93 -8.03
CA LYS A 260 31.25 10.83 -7.07
C LYS A 260 31.32 9.46 -7.73
N GLU A 261 30.59 9.26 -8.82
CA GLU A 261 30.71 8.05 -9.65
C GLU A 261 32.14 7.89 -10.22
N ARG A 262 32.75 9.00 -10.69
CA ARG A 262 34.15 8.98 -11.16
C ARG A 262 35.14 8.81 -10.01
N ASP A 263 34.92 9.46 -8.88
CA ASP A 263 35.81 9.45 -7.70
C ASP A 263 35.90 8.05 -7.07
N PHE A 264 34.81 7.28 -7.11
CA PHE A 264 34.79 5.95 -6.52
C PHE A 264 35.78 4.99 -7.20
N ILE A 265 35.99 5.11 -8.51
CA ILE A 265 36.86 4.20 -9.27
C ILE A 265 38.29 4.18 -8.70
N PRO A 266 39.03 5.31 -8.64
CA PRO A 266 40.36 5.32 -8.06
C PRO A 266 40.37 5.01 -6.55
N ALA A 267 39.33 5.41 -5.80
CA ALA A 267 39.26 5.11 -4.37
C ALA A 267 39.12 3.60 -4.09
N GLY A 268 38.22 2.92 -4.81
CA GLY A 268 38.07 1.47 -4.73
C GLY A 268 39.32 0.73 -5.20
N MET A 269 39.96 1.20 -6.28
CA MET A 269 41.22 0.61 -6.75
C MET A 269 42.33 0.74 -5.71
N ALA A 270 42.43 1.88 -5.01
CA ALA A 270 43.40 2.06 -3.94
C ALA A 270 43.21 1.02 -2.80
N VAL A 271 41.97 0.65 -2.46
CA VAL A 271 41.70 -0.43 -1.50
C VAL A 271 42.16 -1.77 -2.06
N LEU A 272 41.85 -2.08 -3.33
CA LEU A 272 42.17 -3.36 -3.96
C LEU A 272 43.67 -3.59 -4.20
N GLU A 273 44.42 -2.50 -4.43
CA GLU A 273 45.86 -2.50 -4.67
C GLU A 273 46.67 -2.44 -3.38
N HIS A 274 46.04 -2.10 -2.25
CA HIS A 274 46.73 -2.00 -0.97
C HIS A 274 47.31 -3.37 -0.54
N PRO A 275 48.60 -3.45 -0.12
CA PRO A 275 49.30 -4.71 0.11
C PRO A 275 48.64 -5.66 1.09
N GLU A 276 47.95 -5.16 2.11
CA GLU A 276 47.30 -6.01 3.13
C GLU A 276 45.78 -6.10 2.89
N LEU A 277 45.09 -4.96 2.93
CA LEU A 277 43.64 -4.85 2.69
C LEU A 277 43.18 -5.54 1.39
N GLY A 278 43.88 -5.32 0.27
CA GLY A 278 43.51 -5.87 -1.04
C GLY A 278 43.74 -7.37 -1.22
N LYS A 279 44.40 -8.06 -0.26
CA LYS A 279 44.55 -9.52 -0.27
C LYS A 279 43.31 -10.23 0.27
N ASP A 280 42.49 -9.56 1.08
CA ASP A 280 41.34 -10.18 1.72
C ASP A 280 40.15 -10.34 0.72
N PRO A 281 39.65 -11.56 0.49
CA PRO A 281 38.53 -11.79 -0.42
C PRO A 281 37.20 -11.18 0.05
N GLU A 282 36.99 -10.93 1.34
CA GLU A 282 35.81 -10.21 1.85
C GLU A 282 35.87 -8.73 1.55
N VAL A 283 37.05 -8.11 1.69
CA VAL A 283 37.28 -6.72 1.29
C VAL A 283 37.03 -6.56 -0.20
N ARG A 284 37.60 -7.45 -1.03
CA ARG A 284 37.39 -7.40 -2.48
C ARG A 284 35.91 -7.48 -2.86
N ARG A 285 35.16 -8.37 -2.21
CA ARG A 285 33.71 -8.49 -2.38
C ARG A 285 32.99 -7.22 -1.97
N TRP A 286 33.35 -6.64 -0.82
CA TRP A 286 32.74 -5.41 -0.33
C TRP A 286 32.92 -4.25 -1.31
N ILE A 287 34.14 -4.04 -1.80
CA ILE A 287 34.43 -2.99 -2.81
C ILE A 287 33.65 -3.21 -4.10
N ALA A 288 33.48 -4.45 -4.54
CA ALA A 288 32.67 -4.74 -5.73
C ALA A 288 31.16 -4.52 -5.52
N CYS A 289 30.67 -4.59 -4.29
CA CYS A 289 29.26 -4.34 -3.95
C CYS A 289 28.94 -2.84 -3.81
N LEU A 290 29.87 -2.02 -3.31
CA LEU A 290 29.66 -0.59 -3.07
C LEU A 290 29.10 0.21 -4.27
N PRO A 291 29.53 -0.03 -5.54
CA PRO A 291 28.90 0.62 -6.70
C PRO A 291 27.41 0.33 -6.86
N TYR A 292 26.92 -0.84 -6.46
CA TYR A 292 25.48 -1.15 -6.49
C TYR A 292 24.70 -0.31 -5.49
N CYS A 293 25.31 0.17 -4.39
CA CYS A 293 24.64 1.13 -3.50
C CYS A 293 24.38 2.46 -4.22
N MET A 294 25.34 2.94 -5.03
CA MET A 294 25.18 4.15 -5.84
C MET A 294 24.12 3.98 -6.94
N GLY A 295 24.26 2.96 -7.80
CA GLY A 295 23.34 2.73 -8.92
C GLY A 295 21.96 2.25 -8.46
N GLY A 296 21.92 1.40 -7.43
CA GLY A 296 20.71 0.87 -6.83
C GLY A 296 19.88 1.93 -6.11
N ASN A 297 20.50 2.83 -5.36
CA ASN A 297 19.79 3.95 -4.73
C ASN A 297 19.16 4.88 -5.78
N ASN A 298 19.84 5.14 -6.90
CA ASN A 298 19.27 5.92 -8.01
C ASN A 298 18.05 5.20 -8.63
N ALA A 299 18.18 3.90 -8.93
CA ALA A 299 17.09 3.10 -9.48
C ALA A 299 15.86 3.05 -8.56
N TRP A 300 16.09 2.85 -7.26
CA TRP A 300 15.03 2.84 -6.26
C TRP A 300 14.40 4.22 -6.08
N SER A 301 15.20 5.28 -5.93
CA SER A 301 14.69 6.64 -5.70
C SER A 301 13.79 7.12 -6.82
N GLN A 302 14.10 6.75 -8.07
CA GLN A 302 13.29 7.11 -9.24
C GLN A 302 11.96 6.33 -9.35
N SER A 303 11.89 5.13 -8.77
CA SER A 303 10.72 4.24 -8.87
C SER A 303 9.88 4.16 -7.58
N SER A 304 10.42 4.64 -6.45
CA SER A 304 9.77 4.58 -5.15
C SER A 304 8.64 5.62 -5.02
N GLY A 305 7.46 5.16 -4.60
CA GLY A 305 6.34 6.02 -4.23
C GLY A 305 6.54 6.81 -2.92
N ARG A 306 7.71 6.64 -2.26
CA ARG A 306 8.15 7.53 -1.16
C ARG A 306 8.48 8.92 -1.69
N TYR A 307 9.08 9.02 -2.87
CA TYR A 307 9.50 10.30 -3.49
C TYR A 307 8.63 10.67 -4.69
N ASN A 308 8.21 9.68 -5.49
CA ASN A 308 7.32 9.91 -6.63
C ASN A 308 5.87 10.08 -6.13
N ILE A 309 5.58 11.28 -5.63
CA ILE A 309 4.31 11.64 -4.98
C ILE A 309 3.33 12.37 -5.92
N GLY A 310 3.61 12.38 -7.24
CA GLY A 310 2.85 13.12 -8.24
C GLY A 310 3.22 14.61 -8.29
N ASP A 311 2.42 15.41 -9.02
CA ASP A 311 2.66 16.84 -9.20
C ASP A 311 2.43 17.61 -7.89
N VAL A 312 3.46 18.34 -7.45
CA VAL A 312 3.46 19.13 -6.23
C VAL A 312 3.02 20.58 -6.52
N PRO A 313 2.19 21.20 -5.67
CA PRO A 313 1.88 22.63 -5.79
C PRO A 313 3.14 23.49 -5.85
N GLY A 314 3.29 24.30 -6.90
CA GLY A 314 4.49 25.09 -7.18
C GLY A 314 5.36 24.58 -8.34
N GLY A 315 4.99 23.48 -8.98
CA GLY A 315 5.55 23.09 -10.28
C GLY A 315 6.98 22.56 -10.26
N VAL A 316 7.42 21.98 -9.14
CA VAL A 316 8.72 21.29 -9.03
C VAL A 316 8.59 19.92 -9.70
N PRO A 317 9.16 19.69 -10.90
CA PRO A 317 9.02 18.41 -11.59
C PRO A 317 9.79 17.31 -10.85
N PHE A 318 9.23 16.09 -10.85
CA PHE A 318 9.97 14.93 -10.37
C PHE A 318 11.21 14.71 -11.25
N PRO A 319 12.42 14.68 -10.67
CA PRO A 319 13.63 14.65 -11.47
C PRO A 319 13.84 13.30 -12.13
N LYS A 320 14.75 13.27 -13.11
CA LYS A 320 15.20 12.04 -13.75
C LYS A 320 16.71 12.04 -13.83
N LEU A 321 17.32 10.97 -13.33
CA LEU A 321 18.75 10.73 -13.40
C LEU A 321 18.99 9.45 -14.19
N SER A 322 19.76 9.52 -15.27
CA SER A 322 20.03 8.35 -16.11
C SER A 322 20.86 7.31 -15.37
N PHE A 323 20.47 6.04 -15.51
CA PHE A 323 21.24 4.87 -15.13
C PHE A 323 20.91 3.74 -16.10
N GLU A 324 21.77 2.74 -16.16
CA GLU A 324 21.54 1.54 -16.96
C GLU A 324 21.35 0.36 -16.01
N ALA A 325 20.20 -0.29 -16.12
CA ALA A 325 19.86 -1.45 -15.31
C ALA A 325 20.40 -2.72 -15.98
N GLU A 326 21.19 -3.49 -15.24
CA GLU A 326 21.55 -4.84 -15.64
C GLU A 326 20.29 -5.75 -15.60
N PRO A 327 20.18 -6.75 -16.48
CA PRO A 327 19.15 -7.77 -16.37
C PRO A 327 19.20 -8.43 -14.99
N THR A 328 18.05 -8.55 -14.33
CA THR A 328 17.94 -9.31 -13.09
C THR A 328 17.80 -10.80 -13.44
N PRO A 329 18.69 -11.68 -12.96
CA PRO A 329 18.62 -13.11 -13.25
C PRO A 329 17.27 -13.70 -12.83
N GLU A 330 16.72 -14.62 -13.63
CA GLU A 330 15.58 -15.42 -13.24
C GLU A 330 15.99 -16.33 -12.08
N ALA A 331 15.30 -16.22 -10.94
CA ALA A 331 15.47 -17.14 -9.83
C ALA A 331 14.55 -18.36 -10.03
N ASP A 332 14.99 -19.54 -9.59
CA ASP A 332 14.14 -20.72 -9.53
C ASP A 332 12.86 -20.42 -8.73
N ILE A 333 11.71 -20.78 -9.30
CA ILE A 333 10.41 -20.62 -8.64
C ILE A 333 10.41 -21.47 -7.37
N VAL A 334 10.22 -20.81 -6.23
CA VAL A 334 10.10 -21.45 -4.92
C VAL A 334 8.77 -22.19 -4.90
N ASN A 335 8.74 -23.45 -4.48
CA ASN A 335 7.49 -24.16 -4.27
C ASN A 335 6.82 -23.66 -2.97
N ASP A 336 5.50 -23.83 -2.85
CA ASP A 336 4.69 -23.33 -1.74
C ASP A 336 5.19 -23.79 -0.35
N ALA A 337 5.86 -24.95 -0.28
CA ALA A 337 6.39 -25.51 0.96
C ALA A 337 7.62 -24.75 1.46
N GLU A 338 8.52 -24.36 0.57
CA GLU A 338 9.70 -23.58 0.91
C GLU A 338 9.34 -22.13 1.25
N GLU A 339 8.35 -21.55 0.57
CA GLU A 339 7.81 -20.23 0.92
C GLU A 339 7.13 -20.24 2.31
N SER A 340 6.40 -21.30 2.64
CA SER A 340 5.80 -21.49 3.98
C SER A 340 6.86 -21.64 5.07
N ARG A 341 7.91 -22.45 4.83
CA ARG A 341 9.04 -22.60 5.76
C ARG A 341 9.74 -21.27 6.04
N ILE A 342 9.97 -20.47 5.01
CA ILE A 342 10.58 -19.14 5.11
C ILE A 342 9.67 -18.19 5.89
N ARG A 343 8.36 -18.19 5.60
CA ARG A 343 7.38 -17.41 6.36
C ARG A 343 7.42 -17.78 7.84
N ASP A 344 7.42 -19.05 8.19
CA ASP A 344 7.44 -19.48 9.59
C ASP A 344 8.72 -19.05 10.32
N LEU A 345 9.89 -19.21 9.70
CA LEU A 345 11.18 -18.79 10.27
C LEU A 345 11.33 -17.28 10.40
N THR A 346 10.72 -16.51 9.50
CA THR A 346 10.87 -15.04 9.46
C THR A 346 9.75 -14.31 10.21
N PHE A 347 8.60 -14.93 10.46
CA PHE A 347 7.46 -14.34 11.19
C PHE A 347 7.28 -14.87 12.61
N ASN A 348 7.86 -16.01 12.97
CA ASN A 348 7.76 -16.55 14.33
C ASN A 348 8.83 -15.93 15.25
N VAL A 349 8.41 -14.89 15.99
CA VAL A 349 9.24 -14.14 16.94
C VAL A 349 9.69 -15.01 18.13
N GLU A 350 9.00 -16.13 18.42
CA GLU A 350 9.31 -17.05 19.53
C GLU A 350 10.57 -17.90 19.28
N HIS A 351 11.02 -18.01 18.02
CA HIS A 351 12.26 -18.72 17.67
C HIS A 351 13.51 -17.82 17.68
N ILE A 352 13.33 -16.52 17.94
CA ILE A 352 14.42 -15.59 18.20
C ILE A 352 14.67 -15.66 19.71
N PRO A 353 15.85 -16.09 20.19
CA PRO A 353 16.11 -16.26 21.62
C PRO A 353 15.66 -15.03 22.40
N GLU A 354 14.75 -15.21 23.35
CA GLU A 354 14.35 -14.12 24.24
C GLU A 354 15.56 -13.70 25.10
N PRO A 355 15.82 -12.41 25.28
CA PRO A 355 16.75 -11.99 26.32
C PRO A 355 16.16 -12.41 27.67
N GLU A 356 16.99 -12.95 28.57
CA GLU A 356 16.63 -13.13 29.98
C GLU A 356 16.34 -11.74 30.59
N LEU A 357 15.12 -11.26 30.41
CA LEU A 357 14.54 -10.15 31.12
C LEU A 357 13.51 -10.76 32.07
N THR A 358 13.93 -11.00 33.31
CA THR A 358 13.00 -11.15 34.42
C THR A 358 12.24 -9.85 34.56
N ILE A 359 11.12 -9.74 33.85
CA ILE A 359 10.06 -8.81 34.22
C ILE A 359 9.39 -9.47 35.42
N ASP A 360 9.61 -8.90 36.60
CA ASP A 360 8.90 -9.29 37.81
C ASP A 360 7.44 -8.83 37.67
N VAL A 361 6.61 -9.73 37.19
CA VAL A 361 5.16 -9.53 36.99
C VAL A 361 4.45 -9.37 38.35
N ASP A 362 5.10 -9.75 39.47
CA ASP A 362 4.50 -9.74 40.81
C ASP A 362 4.58 -8.36 41.51
N ALA A 363 5.31 -7.38 40.97
CA ALA A 363 5.32 -6.01 41.52
C ALA A 363 4.07 -5.18 41.16
N ILE A 364 3.22 -5.67 40.26
CA ILE A 364 1.91 -5.05 39.95
C ILE A 364 0.76 -5.78 40.69
N GLU A 365 0.99 -7.01 41.18
CA GLU A 365 -0.01 -7.82 41.87
C GLU A 365 0.05 -7.79 43.41
N SER A 366 0.89 -6.96 44.04
CA SER A 366 0.79 -6.72 45.49
C SER A 366 -0.24 -5.65 45.86
N GLY A 367 -1.46 -5.77 45.32
CA GLY A 367 -2.66 -5.23 45.93
C GLY A 367 -3.22 -6.27 46.89
N SER A 368 -2.91 -6.11 48.18
CA SER A 368 -3.17 -7.06 49.27
C SER A 368 -4.47 -7.88 49.18
N GLN A 369 -4.34 -9.19 49.40
CA GLN A 369 -5.42 -10.14 49.63
C GLN A 369 -6.46 -9.64 50.64
N LYS A 370 -7.74 -9.71 50.26
CA LYS A 370 -8.80 -10.17 51.15
C LYS A 370 -9.63 -11.27 50.49
N THR A 371 -9.23 -12.49 50.84
CA THR A 371 -10.03 -13.72 51.01
C THR A 371 -11.41 -13.78 50.37
N ALA A 372 -11.60 -14.72 49.44
CA ALA A 372 -12.90 -15.34 49.21
C ALA A 372 -12.76 -16.86 49.05
N THR A 373 -13.44 -17.55 49.96
CA THR A 373 -13.73 -18.97 50.03
C THR A 373 -14.44 -19.51 48.79
N LYS A 374 -14.19 -20.80 48.50
CA LYS A 374 -14.97 -21.68 47.62
C LYS A 374 -16.48 -21.45 47.76
N SER A 375 -17.21 -21.39 46.64
CA SER A 375 -18.46 -22.16 46.40
C SER A 375 -19.03 -21.96 45.00
N SER A 376 -19.46 -23.09 44.43
CA SER A 376 -20.57 -23.29 43.48
C SER A 376 -20.66 -22.41 42.23
N ILE A 377 -20.49 -23.10 41.10
CA ILE A 377 -21.01 -22.79 39.77
C ILE A 377 -22.36 -22.08 39.85
N ILE A 378 -22.38 -20.82 39.42
CA ILE A 378 -23.59 -20.15 38.94
C ILE A 378 -23.40 -19.97 37.43
N VAL A 379 -24.27 -20.62 36.67
CA VAL A 379 -24.49 -20.35 35.25
C VAL A 379 -25.16 -18.99 35.15
N SER A 380 -24.38 -17.92 35.15
CA SER A 380 -24.84 -16.57 34.77
C SER A 380 -23.64 -15.69 34.43
N ASN A 381 -23.26 -15.69 33.15
CA ASN A 381 -22.72 -14.56 32.38
C ASN A 381 -22.00 -15.11 31.13
N LEU A 382 -22.80 -15.61 30.20
CA LEU A 382 -22.40 -15.90 28.82
C LEU A 382 -22.57 -14.66 27.92
N LEU A 383 -22.60 -13.46 28.51
CA LEU A 383 -23.01 -12.21 27.84
C LEU A 383 -21.91 -11.14 27.74
N ASP A 384 -20.75 -11.31 28.36
CA ASP A 384 -19.60 -10.41 28.17
C ASP A 384 -18.55 -11.08 27.29
N VAL A 385 -18.91 -11.32 26.03
CA VAL A 385 -17.90 -11.57 24.98
C VAL A 385 -17.31 -10.20 24.64
N PRO A 386 -15.97 -10.00 24.73
CA PRO A 386 -15.36 -8.75 24.29
C PRO A 386 -15.78 -8.48 22.84
N GLN A 387 -16.44 -7.34 22.59
CA GLN A 387 -16.85 -6.98 21.24
C GLN A 387 -15.59 -6.85 20.38
N LYS A 388 -15.46 -7.70 19.35
CA LYS A 388 -14.42 -7.52 18.34
C LYS A 388 -14.48 -6.08 17.82
N PRO A 389 -13.34 -5.39 17.66
CA PRO A 389 -13.33 -4.04 17.07
C PRO A 389 -14.03 -4.11 15.71
N ARG A 390 -14.97 -3.18 15.47
CA ARG A 390 -15.68 -3.12 14.20
C ARG A 390 -14.67 -2.84 13.08
N PRO A 391 -14.71 -3.59 11.97
CA PRO A 391 -13.81 -3.33 10.85
C PRO A 391 -14.05 -1.92 10.30
N GLU A 392 -12.96 -1.21 10.04
CA GLU A 392 -13.01 0.09 9.40
C GLU A 392 -12.91 -0.05 7.88
N ASN A 393 -13.41 0.96 7.16
CA ASN A 393 -13.28 1.08 5.71
C ASN A 393 -13.74 -0.17 4.93
N VAL A 394 -14.86 -0.76 5.32
CA VAL A 394 -15.39 -1.96 4.66
C VAL A 394 -15.89 -1.62 3.26
N GLY A 395 -15.45 -2.38 2.26
CA GLY A 395 -15.79 -2.14 0.86
C GLY A 395 -15.08 -3.08 -0.10
N ILE A 396 -14.82 -2.62 -1.32
CA ILE A 396 -14.24 -3.42 -2.41
C ILE A 396 -12.72 -3.44 -2.29
N SER A 397 -12.17 -4.61 -1.94
CA SER A 397 -10.73 -4.88 -1.87
C SER A 397 -10.15 -5.30 -3.22
N ALA A 398 -10.94 -5.97 -4.05
CA ALA A 398 -10.55 -6.45 -5.37
C ALA A 398 -11.76 -6.55 -6.30
N ILE A 399 -11.56 -6.39 -7.61
CA ILE A 399 -12.59 -6.61 -8.61
C ILE A 399 -12.00 -7.28 -9.85
N GLU A 400 -12.78 -8.17 -10.46
CA GLU A 400 -12.40 -8.88 -11.68
C GLU A 400 -13.60 -8.98 -12.60
N ILE A 401 -13.44 -8.57 -13.86
CA ILE A 401 -14.45 -8.72 -14.92
C ILE A 401 -14.01 -9.84 -15.86
N TYR A 402 -14.94 -10.75 -16.16
CA TYR A 402 -14.78 -11.76 -17.19
C TYR A 402 -15.90 -11.67 -18.23
N SER A 403 -15.53 -11.45 -19.49
CA SER A 403 -16.45 -11.45 -20.63
C SER A 403 -16.21 -12.67 -21.52
N ARG A 404 -17.28 -13.35 -21.90
CA ARG A 404 -17.26 -14.55 -22.72
C ARG A 404 -16.72 -14.25 -24.13
N LYS A 405 -15.63 -14.92 -24.54
CA LYS A 405 -15.17 -14.94 -25.94
C LYS A 405 -15.76 -16.15 -26.66
N LEU A 406 -16.67 -15.92 -27.61
CA LEU A 406 -17.15 -16.95 -28.55
C LEU A 406 -16.13 -17.12 -29.70
N ASP A 407 -15.91 -18.34 -30.16
CA ASP A 407 -15.16 -18.55 -31.41
C ASP A 407 -16.03 -18.25 -32.65
N ALA A 408 -15.41 -18.24 -33.84
CA ALA A 408 -16.07 -17.93 -35.12
C ALA A 408 -17.21 -18.90 -35.51
N GLN A 409 -17.37 -20.01 -34.77
CA GLN A 409 -18.40 -21.04 -34.97
C GLN A 409 -19.41 -21.10 -33.81
N GLY A 410 -19.29 -20.19 -32.82
CA GLY A 410 -20.17 -20.10 -31.66
C GLY A 410 -19.92 -21.17 -30.58
N ALA A 411 -18.83 -21.92 -30.66
CA ALA A 411 -18.48 -22.96 -29.69
C ALA A 411 -17.64 -22.40 -28.53
N GLU A 412 -17.78 -23.04 -27.37
CA GLU A 412 -17.14 -22.66 -26.11
C GLU A 412 -15.67 -23.11 -26.10
N ARG A 413 -14.73 -22.19 -25.85
CA ARG A 413 -13.30 -22.52 -25.85
C ARG A 413 -12.83 -23.33 -24.64
N ASN A 414 -13.63 -23.45 -23.57
CA ASN A 414 -13.38 -24.29 -22.39
C ASN A 414 -14.68 -24.40 -21.56
N GLY A 415 -15.21 -25.61 -21.37
CA GLY A 415 -16.51 -25.90 -20.72
C GLY A 415 -16.61 -25.64 -19.21
N ALA A 416 -16.03 -24.55 -18.70
CA ALA A 416 -16.14 -24.16 -17.30
C ALA A 416 -16.93 -22.84 -17.15
N CYS A 417 -17.76 -22.78 -16.12
CA CYS A 417 -18.68 -21.66 -15.88
C CYS A 417 -17.92 -20.33 -15.80
N SER A 418 -18.32 -19.34 -16.62
CA SER A 418 -17.72 -18.00 -16.69
C SER A 418 -17.65 -17.29 -15.33
N ALA A 419 -18.62 -17.55 -14.44
CA ALA A 419 -18.62 -17.03 -13.07
C ALA A 419 -17.57 -17.71 -12.17
N THR A 420 -17.39 -19.03 -12.29
CA THR A 420 -16.33 -19.76 -11.57
C THR A 420 -14.94 -19.32 -12.03
N PHE A 421 -14.78 -19.02 -13.33
CA PHE A 421 -13.55 -18.42 -13.86
C PHE A 421 -13.30 -17.01 -13.31
N ALA A 422 -14.31 -16.14 -13.27
CA ALA A 422 -14.17 -14.81 -12.66
C ALA A 422 -13.72 -14.91 -11.20
N ALA A 423 -14.32 -15.83 -10.43
CA ALA A 423 -13.94 -16.10 -9.05
C ALA A 423 -12.50 -16.61 -8.92
N SER A 424 -12.11 -17.64 -9.69
CA SER A 424 -10.77 -18.22 -9.66
C SER A 424 -9.69 -17.23 -10.13
N SER A 425 -9.98 -16.45 -11.17
CA SER A 425 -9.11 -15.39 -11.67
C SER A 425 -8.88 -14.31 -10.61
N LEU A 426 -9.95 -13.87 -9.93
CA LEU A 426 -9.86 -12.92 -8.81
C LEU A 426 -8.98 -13.47 -7.68
N LEU A 427 -9.20 -14.71 -7.22
CA LEU A 427 -8.42 -15.26 -6.12
C LEU A 427 -6.93 -15.36 -6.48
N THR A 428 -6.62 -15.81 -7.70
CA THR A 428 -5.24 -15.97 -8.18
C THR A 428 -4.54 -14.62 -8.32
N LYS A 429 -5.16 -13.64 -8.98
CA LYS A 429 -4.56 -12.33 -9.25
C LYS A 429 -4.29 -11.52 -8.00
N TYR A 430 -5.13 -11.70 -6.98
CA TYR A 430 -5.00 -10.97 -5.72
C TYR A 430 -4.35 -11.83 -4.63
N ALA A 431 -3.80 -13.00 -4.98
CA ALA A 431 -3.15 -13.95 -4.07
C ALA A 431 -4.00 -14.27 -2.82
N VAL A 432 -5.31 -14.42 -3.00
CA VAL A 432 -6.26 -14.72 -1.93
C VAL A 432 -6.47 -16.23 -1.89
N GLU A 433 -5.99 -16.86 -0.81
CA GLU A 433 -6.24 -18.26 -0.57
C GLU A 433 -7.75 -18.55 -0.44
N PRO A 434 -8.26 -19.64 -1.02
CA PRO A 434 -9.68 -19.99 -0.94
C PRO A 434 -10.23 -20.08 0.50
N ASN A 435 -9.41 -20.47 1.48
CA ASN A 435 -9.75 -20.53 2.91
C ASN A 435 -10.03 -19.13 3.54
N ARG A 436 -9.62 -18.05 2.87
CA ARG A 436 -9.85 -16.66 3.29
C ARG A 436 -11.25 -16.16 2.89
N ILE A 437 -12.06 -16.99 2.24
CA ILE A 437 -13.44 -16.64 1.86
C ILE A 437 -14.41 -17.25 2.87
N GLY A 438 -15.08 -16.40 3.65
CA GLY A 438 -16.09 -16.84 4.63
C GLY A 438 -17.52 -16.76 4.10
N ARG A 439 -17.72 -15.98 3.03
CA ARG A 439 -19.04 -15.73 2.47
C ARG A 439 -19.01 -15.60 0.95
N VAL A 440 -20.00 -16.17 0.26
CA VAL A 440 -20.19 -16.03 -1.19
C VAL A 440 -21.63 -15.65 -1.52
N ASP A 441 -21.84 -14.45 -2.06
CA ASP A 441 -23.14 -14.00 -2.54
C ASP A 441 -23.17 -14.02 -4.09
N VAL A 442 -24.17 -14.69 -4.66
CA VAL A 442 -24.28 -14.90 -6.11
C VAL A 442 -25.60 -14.33 -6.64
N SER A 443 -25.52 -13.46 -7.65
CA SER A 443 -26.68 -12.92 -8.38
C SER A 443 -26.42 -13.01 -9.90
N LEU A 444 -26.91 -14.07 -10.54
CA LEU A 444 -26.61 -14.42 -11.94
C LEU A 444 -27.86 -14.84 -12.73
N THR A 445 -27.95 -14.46 -14.01
CA THR A 445 -28.93 -15.02 -14.97
C THR A 445 -28.24 -16.01 -15.91
N THR A 446 -28.86 -17.18 -16.11
CA THR A 446 -28.42 -18.18 -17.10
C THR A 446 -29.49 -18.37 -18.17
N SER A 447 -29.09 -18.85 -19.35
CA SER A 447 -30.01 -19.24 -20.44
C SER A 447 -30.94 -20.41 -20.06
N SER A 448 -30.61 -21.18 -19.02
CA SER A 448 -31.35 -22.34 -18.51
C SER A 448 -32.11 -22.08 -17.20
N GLY A 449 -32.04 -20.87 -16.64
CA GLY A 449 -32.80 -20.46 -15.45
C GLY A 449 -32.33 -21.03 -14.10
N SER A 450 -31.17 -21.69 -14.00
CA SER A 450 -30.69 -22.28 -12.73
C SER A 450 -29.39 -21.66 -12.22
N SER A 451 -29.53 -20.62 -11.37
CA SER A 451 -28.45 -20.07 -10.54
C SER A 451 -27.83 -21.11 -9.57
N ARG A 452 -28.53 -22.22 -9.33
CA ARG A 452 -28.10 -23.32 -8.44
C ARG A 452 -26.87 -24.04 -8.98
N ALA A 453 -26.78 -24.28 -10.28
CA ALA A 453 -25.65 -25.01 -10.88
C ALA A 453 -24.33 -24.22 -10.77
N ILE A 454 -24.41 -22.90 -10.98
CA ILE A 454 -23.25 -22.01 -10.85
C ILE A 454 -22.80 -21.89 -9.40
N THR A 455 -23.77 -21.71 -8.49
CA THR A 455 -23.48 -21.69 -7.04
C THR A 455 -22.81 -22.99 -6.61
N ALA A 456 -23.32 -24.15 -7.05
CA ALA A 456 -22.71 -25.43 -6.77
C ALA A 456 -21.28 -25.54 -7.33
N SER A 457 -21.02 -25.01 -8.52
CA SER A 457 -19.67 -24.97 -9.10
C SER A 457 -18.69 -24.14 -8.27
N ILE A 458 -19.09 -22.94 -7.82
CA ILE A 458 -18.25 -22.07 -6.98
C ILE A 458 -18.00 -22.70 -5.61
N VAL A 459 -19.04 -23.24 -4.97
CA VAL A 459 -18.92 -23.92 -3.68
C VAL A 459 -18.03 -25.16 -3.80
N ASN A 460 -18.17 -25.95 -4.88
CA ASN A 460 -17.30 -27.10 -5.12
C ASN A 460 -15.85 -26.68 -5.37
N MET A 461 -15.61 -25.55 -6.05
CA MET A 461 -14.27 -25.00 -6.26
C MET A 461 -13.63 -24.63 -4.91
N LEU A 462 -14.33 -23.92 -4.02
CA LEU A 462 -13.83 -23.58 -2.69
C LEU A 462 -13.62 -24.83 -1.82
N ARG A 463 -14.56 -25.77 -1.84
CA ARG A 463 -14.47 -27.03 -1.10
C ARG A 463 -13.27 -27.88 -1.54
N SER A 464 -13.06 -28.01 -2.84
CA SER A 464 -11.95 -28.78 -3.40
C SER A 464 -10.59 -28.15 -3.07
N ALA A 465 -10.58 -26.84 -2.82
CA ALA A 465 -9.42 -26.10 -2.34
C ALA A 465 -9.30 -26.03 -0.81
N GLY A 466 -10.01 -26.91 -0.08
CA GLY A 466 -9.90 -27.02 1.38
C GLY A 466 -10.76 -26.05 2.18
N ASN A 467 -11.71 -25.35 1.55
CA ASN A 467 -12.66 -24.46 2.24
C ASN A 467 -14.11 -24.96 2.15
N PRO A 468 -14.54 -25.87 3.05
CA PRO A 468 -15.91 -26.38 3.08
C PRO A 468 -16.89 -25.46 3.82
N ASP A 469 -16.40 -24.45 4.56
CA ASP A 469 -17.18 -23.60 5.47
C ASP A 469 -17.38 -22.21 4.87
N VAL A 470 -18.50 -22.02 4.19
CA VAL A 470 -18.82 -20.78 3.47
C VAL A 470 -20.31 -20.46 3.62
N GLU A 471 -20.63 -19.29 4.16
CA GLU A 471 -21.97 -18.73 4.19
C GLU A 471 -22.33 -18.09 2.83
N GLY A 472 -23.60 -17.79 2.57
CA GLY A 472 -23.92 -17.07 1.34
C GLY A 472 -25.39 -16.88 1.03
N ILE A 473 -25.65 -16.00 0.07
CA ILE A 473 -26.97 -15.77 -0.51
C ILE A 473 -26.93 -16.03 -2.01
N VAL A 474 -27.92 -16.77 -2.51
CA VAL A 474 -28.18 -16.87 -3.95
C VAL A 474 -29.46 -16.11 -4.25
N SER A 475 -29.37 -15.12 -5.12
CA SER A 475 -30.51 -14.32 -5.57
C SER A 475 -30.74 -14.46 -7.07
N PRO A 476 -31.99 -14.32 -7.56
CA PRO A 476 -32.25 -14.09 -8.97
C PRO A 476 -31.45 -12.86 -9.45
N ASN A 477 -31.01 -12.86 -10.70
CA ASN A 477 -30.30 -11.70 -11.22
C ASN A 477 -31.25 -10.55 -11.55
N SER A 478 -30.99 -9.44 -10.89
CA SER A 478 -31.51 -8.12 -11.20
C SER A 478 -30.46 -7.09 -10.80
N SER A 479 -30.52 -5.88 -11.35
CA SER A 479 -29.63 -4.80 -10.93
C SER A 479 -29.78 -4.50 -9.43
N TYR A 480 -31.00 -4.59 -8.90
CA TYR A 480 -31.25 -4.42 -7.47
C TYR A 480 -30.61 -5.55 -6.64
N ALA A 481 -30.77 -6.81 -7.05
CA ALA A 481 -30.17 -7.98 -6.41
C ALA A 481 -28.64 -7.92 -6.41
N SER A 482 -28.01 -7.43 -7.48
CA SER A 482 -26.56 -7.28 -7.55
C SER A 482 -26.02 -6.33 -6.46
N VAL A 483 -26.71 -5.21 -6.24
CA VAL A 483 -26.31 -4.21 -5.25
C VAL A 483 -26.67 -4.67 -3.84
N THR A 484 -27.80 -5.36 -3.65
CA THR A 484 -28.14 -5.91 -2.33
C THR A 484 -27.21 -7.05 -1.92
N SER A 485 -26.70 -7.87 -2.84
CA SER A 485 -25.63 -8.85 -2.56
C SER A 485 -24.35 -8.16 -2.06
N PHE A 486 -23.92 -7.08 -2.71
CA PHE A 486 -22.76 -6.30 -2.24
C PHE A 486 -23.00 -5.67 -0.85
N VAL A 487 -24.17 -5.08 -0.64
CA VAL A 487 -24.56 -4.49 0.64
C VAL A 487 -24.68 -5.54 1.74
N SER A 488 -25.14 -6.75 1.41
CA SER A 488 -25.23 -7.88 2.33
C SER A 488 -23.84 -8.36 2.75
N ALA A 489 -22.91 -8.49 1.79
CA ALA A 489 -21.52 -8.82 2.07
C ALA A 489 -20.84 -7.78 2.99
N VAL A 490 -21.00 -6.48 2.69
CA VAL A 490 -20.49 -5.41 3.57
C VAL A 490 -21.13 -5.49 4.97
N SER A 491 -22.45 -5.66 5.05
CA SER A 491 -23.15 -5.76 6.33
C SER A 491 -22.71 -6.97 7.16
N TRP A 492 -22.39 -8.11 6.53
CA TRP A 492 -21.86 -9.28 7.21
C TRP A 492 -20.49 -8.97 7.85
N ILE A 493 -19.59 -8.34 7.10
CA ILE A 493 -18.28 -7.90 7.62
C ILE A 493 -18.44 -6.88 8.75
N GLU A 494 -19.36 -5.93 8.63
CA GLU A 494 -19.65 -4.92 9.66
C GLU A 494 -20.38 -5.49 10.90
N SER A 495 -20.81 -6.76 10.86
CA SER A 495 -21.61 -7.38 11.93
C SER A 495 -20.76 -8.14 12.96
N SER A 496 -21.39 -8.47 14.09
CA SER A 496 -20.80 -9.37 15.09
C SER A 496 -20.59 -10.79 14.61
N SER A 497 -21.21 -11.19 13.48
CA SER A 497 -21.05 -12.50 12.88
C SER A 497 -19.79 -12.62 12.00
N TRP A 498 -19.05 -11.51 11.81
CA TRP A 498 -17.83 -11.56 11.01
C TRP A 498 -16.74 -12.40 11.68
N ASP A 499 -16.21 -13.34 10.91
CA ASP A 499 -15.20 -14.31 11.33
C ASP A 499 -13.77 -13.90 10.96
N GLY A 500 -13.58 -12.74 10.31
CA GLY A 500 -12.27 -12.23 9.88
C GLY A 500 -11.92 -12.56 8.42
N ARG A 501 -12.76 -13.30 7.70
CA ARG A 501 -12.57 -13.66 6.28
C ARG A 501 -13.20 -12.63 5.33
N TYR A 502 -12.81 -12.68 4.06
CA TYR A 502 -13.42 -11.88 3.00
C TYR A 502 -14.79 -12.44 2.60
N ALA A 503 -15.65 -11.57 2.07
CA ALA A 503 -16.83 -11.97 1.32
C ALA A 503 -16.57 -11.83 -0.18
N MET A 504 -17.05 -12.77 -0.98
CA MET A 504 -16.97 -12.72 -2.44
C MET A 504 -18.37 -12.54 -3.02
N VAL A 505 -18.54 -11.53 -3.86
CA VAL A 505 -19.81 -11.21 -4.50
C VAL A 505 -19.66 -11.43 -6.00
N ILE A 506 -20.50 -12.28 -6.58
CA ILE A 506 -20.43 -12.64 -8.00
C ILE A 506 -21.74 -12.22 -8.66
N VAL A 507 -21.64 -11.29 -9.60
CA VAL A 507 -22.78 -10.69 -10.29
C VAL A 507 -22.56 -10.67 -11.79
N GLY A 508 -23.63 -10.78 -12.56
CA GLY A 508 -23.48 -10.82 -14.01
C GLY A 508 -24.58 -11.58 -14.73
N ASN A 509 -24.35 -11.76 -16.02
CA ASN A 509 -25.24 -12.44 -16.94
C ASN A 509 -24.48 -13.51 -17.73
N TYR A 510 -25.10 -14.03 -18.78
CA TYR A 510 -24.51 -15.06 -19.64
C TYR A 510 -23.23 -14.58 -20.38
N GLU A 511 -23.05 -13.28 -20.55
CA GLU A 511 -21.97 -12.69 -21.34
C GLU A 511 -20.83 -12.18 -20.45
N THR A 512 -21.16 -11.39 -19.43
CA THR A 512 -20.20 -10.70 -18.56
C THR A 512 -20.50 -11.00 -17.09
N ASN A 513 -19.48 -11.50 -16.40
CA ASN A 513 -19.52 -11.83 -14.98
C ASN A 513 -18.46 -11.02 -14.25
N VAL A 514 -18.80 -10.54 -13.06
CA VAL A 514 -17.92 -9.76 -12.19
C VAL A 514 -17.82 -10.45 -10.85
N ALA A 515 -16.60 -10.71 -10.41
CA ALA A 515 -16.30 -11.12 -9.06
C ALA A 515 -15.77 -9.90 -8.29
N VAL A 516 -16.30 -9.67 -7.10
CA VAL A 516 -15.94 -8.56 -6.21
C VAL A 516 -15.50 -9.17 -4.88
N LEU A 517 -14.29 -8.84 -4.42
CA LEU A 517 -13.86 -9.17 -3.07
C LEU A 517 -14.21 -8.01 -2.14
N VAL A 518 -14.93 -8.33 -1.07
CA VAL A 518 -15.37 -7.38 -0.06
C VAL A 518 -14.61 -7.67 1.24
N GLY A 519 -14.00 -6.63 1.81
CA GLY A 519 -13.10 -6.74 2.95
C GLY A 519 -13.01 -5.45 3.78
N PRO A 520 -12.40 -5.52 4.98
CA PRO A 520 -11.95 -4.33 5.70
C PRO A 520 -10.84 -3.61 4.92
N ASP A 521 -10.56 -2.37 5.29
CA ASP A 521 -9.43 -1.58 4.76
C ASP A 521 -9.42 -1.48 3.22
N ALA A 522 -10.60 -1.47 2.64
CA ALA A 522 -10.78 -1.45 1.20
C ALA A 522 -10.41 -0.08 0.60
N PRO A 523 -9.75 -0.02 -0.57
CA PRO A 523 -9.48 1.22 -1.27
C PRO A 523 -10.77 1.92 -1.75
N ILE A 524 -11.86 1.18 -1.91
CA ILE A 524 -13.18 1.70 -2.29
C ILE A 524 -14.19 1.32 -1.19
N VAL A 525 -14.59 2.28 -0.38
CA VAL A 525 -15.38 2.08 0.85
C VAL A 525 -16.86 2.37 0.61
N LEU A 526 -17.76 1.53 1.14
CA LEU A 526 -19.19 1.83 1.15
C LEU A 526 -19.53 2.76 2.33
N GLU A 527 -20.13 3.91 2.05
CA GLU A 527 -20.57 4.83 3.10
C GLU A 527 -21.78 4.25 3.88
N PRO A 528 -21.92 4.57 5.19
CA PRO A 528 -22.86 3.88 6.08
C PRO A 528 -24.33 4.25 5.86
N TYR A 529 -24.62 5.29 5.07
CA TYR A 529 -25.98 5.74 4.76
C TYR A 529 -26.39 5.28 3.36
N ARG A 530 -27.48 4.50 3.30
CA ARG A 530 -27.92 3.79 2.10
C ARG A 530 -29.39 4.05 1.80
N GLY A 531 -29.70 4.55 0.61
CA GLY A 531 -31.05 4.78 0.13
C GLY A 531 -31.67 3.49 -0.40
N PHE A 532 -32.81 3.08 0.15
CA PHE A 532 -33.58 1.92 -0.37
C PHE A 532 -35.05 2.29 -0.42
N SER A 533 -35.72 1.95 -1.52
CA SER A 533 -37.15 2.14 -1.70
C SER A 533 -37.78 0.88 -2.27
N LEU A 534 -38.72 0.30 -1.54
CA LEU A 534 -39.54 -0.83 -1.99
C LEU A 534 -40.88 -0.26 -2.48
N LYS A 535 -40.94 0.23 -3.71
CA LYS A 535 -42.21 0.52 -4.37
C LYS A 535 -42.56 -0.66 -5.26
N ILE A 536 -43.56 -1.44 -4.84
CA ILE A 536 -44.25 -2.39 -5.71
C ILE A 536 -44.96 -1.54 -6.75
N GLY A 537 -44.53 -1.60 -8.01
CA GLY A 537 -45.16 -0.85 -9.08
C GLY A 537 -46.65 -1.14 -9.11
N ASP A 538 -47.48 -0.09 -9.13
CA ASP A 538 -48.88 -0.26 -9.52
C ASP A 538 -48.86 -0.73 -10.98
N GLN A 539 -49.19 -2.00 -11.20
CA GLN A 539 -49.23 -2.67 -12.51
C GLN A 539 -50.17 -1.95 -13.51
N ARG A 540 -50.85 -0.88 -13.09
CA ARG A 540 -51.79 -0.05 -13.87
C ARG A 540 -51.17 1.21 -14.49
N SER A 541 -49.92 1.58 -14.16
CA SER A 541 -49.27 2.75 -14.76
C SER A 541 -48.58 2.38 -16.09
N SER A 542 -49.07 2.95 -17.18
CA SER A 542 -48.79 2.54 -18.56
C SER A 542 -47.42 2.96 -19.14
N THR A 543 -46.44 3.40 -18.34
CA THR A 543 -45.09 3.72 -18.86
C THR A 543 -43.97 3.35 -17.87
N VAL A 544 -43.20 2.32 -18.20
CA VAL A 544 -41.95 1.91 -17.51
C VAL A 544 -40.99 3.11 -17.24
N PRO A 545 -40.82 4.09 -18.17
CA PRO A 545 -39.95 5.25 -17.95
C PRO A 545 -40.28 6.13 -16.72
N ALA A 546 -41.56 6.39 -16.46
CA ALA A 546 -41.96 7.23 -15.32
C ALA A 546 -41.68 6.55 -13.96
N SER A 547 -41.70 5.22 -13.93
CA SER A 547 -41.45 4.43 -12.73
C SER A 547 -39.98 4.49 -12.28
N VAL A 548 -39.03 4.50 -13.22
CA VAL A 548 -37.58 4.51 -12.95
C VAL A 548 -37.12 5.85 -12.38
N SER A 549 -37.59 6.96 -12.97
CA SER A 549 -37.31 8.31 -12.48
C SER A 549 -37.83 8.52 -11.06
N SER A 550 -39.07 8.11 -10.80
CA SER A 550 -39.68 8.12 -9.46
C SER A 550 -38.87 7.29 -8.46
N ALA A 551 -38.44 6.09 -8.87
CA ALA A 551 -37.64 5.21 -8.03
C ALA A 551 -36.25 5.77 -7.69
N LEU A 552 -35.62 6.53 -8.60
CA LEU A 552 -34.39 7.28 -8.34
C LEU A 552 -34.62 8.38 -7.30
N GLN A 553 -35.67 9.18 -7.49
CA GLN A 553 -36.02 10.26 -6.56
C GLN A 553 -36.30 9.74 -5.15
N ASP A 554 -37.03 8.63 -5.02
CA ASP A 554 -37.34 8.02 -3.74
C ASP A 554 -36.08 7.48 -3.04
N ALA A 555 -35.27 6.68 -3.74
CA ALA A 555 -34.06 6.10 -3.16
C ALA A 555 -33.08 7.20 -2.74
N PHE A 556 -32.92 8.25 -3.56
CA PHE A 556 -32.10 9.39 -3.21
C PHE A 556 -32.64 10.16 -2.00
N SER A 557 -33.94 10.37 -1.92
CA SER A 557 -34.58 11.04 -0.77
C SER A 557 -34.36 10.24 0.53
N VAL A 558 -34.41 8.91 0.47
CA VAL A 558 -34.08 8.04 1.61
C VAL A 558 -32.60 8.14 1.98
N TYR A 559 -31.71 8.15 0.98
CA TYR A 559 -30.27 8.33 1.18
C TYR A 559 -29.97 9.65 1.92
N GLN A 560 -30.54 10.78 1.47
CA GLN A 560 -30.36 12.09 2.10
C GLN A 560 -30.80 12.06 3.57
N ARG A 561 -32.02 11.58 3.85
CA ARG A 561 -32.52 11.49 5.23
C ARG A 561 -31.61 10.66 6.14
N LYS A 562 -31.13 9.51 5.67
CA LYS A 562 -30.25 8.64 6.46
C LYS A 562 -28.86 9.24 6.67
N ARG A 563 -28.32 9.94 5.68
CA ARG A 563 -27.07 10.69 5.80
C ARG A 563 -27.18 11.78 6.85
N ASP A 564 -28.22 12.61 6.77
CA ASP A 564 -28.42 13.73 7.69
C ASP A 564 -28.58 13.22 9.14
N ALA A 565 -29.32 12.12 9.32
CA ALA A 565 -29.45 11.44 10.61
C ALA A 565 -28.14 10.81 11.09
N TRP A 566 -27.28 10.33 10.18
CA TRP A 566 -25.96 9.82 10.52
C TRP A 566 -25.03 10.95 10.97
N ILE A 567 -24.94 12.05 10.21
CA ILE A 567 -24.13 13.23 10.57
C ILE A 567 -24.54 13.77 11.94
N SER A 568 -25.84 13.90 12.17
CA SER A 568 -26.39 14.40 13.45
C SER A 568 -25.99 13.52 14.64
N ARG A 569 -25.89 12.19 14.44
CA ARG A 569 -25.50 11.23 15.49
C ARG A 569 -23.99 11.14 15.70
N SER A 570 -23.18 11.49 14.70
CA SER A 570 -21.72 11.40 14.74
C SER A 570 -21.05 12.58 15.49
N GLY A 571 -21.82 13.53 16.04
CA GLY A 571 -21.28 14.70 16.75
C GLY A 571 -20.55 15.71 15.85
N LEU A 572 -20.57 15.50 14.53
CA LEU A 572 -19.97 16.39 13.54
C LEU A 572 -20.90 17.57 13.29
N SER A 573 -20.45 18.81 13.58
CA SER A 573 -21.20 20.02 13.21
C SER A 573 -20.96 20.37 11.74
N VAL A 574 -21.63 19.67 10.83
CA VAL A 574 -21.70 20.11 9.44
C VAL A 574 -22.99 20.89 9.29
N SER A 575 -22.89 22.16 8.92
CA SER A 575 -24.01 22.94 8.39
C SER A 575 -24.53 22.18 7.16
N SER A 576 -25.64 21.45 7.33
CA SER A 576 -26.28 20.66 6.26
C SER A 576 -26.66 21.50 5.04
N GLU A 577 -26.69 22.82 5.22
CA GLU A 577 -27.12 23.79 4.23
C GLU A 577 -25.98 24.30 3.34
N THR A 578 -24.71 24.17 3.75
CA THR A 578 -23.53 24.74 3.04
C THR A 578 -22.56 23.69 2.50
N ASP A 579 -22.83 22.41 2.70
CA ASP A 579 -21.94 21.33 2.24
C ASP A 579 -22.26 20.95 0.77
N PRO A 580 -21.34 21.14 -0.19
CA PRO A 580 -21.49 20.61 -1.55
C PRO A 580 -21.69 19.09 -1.54
N ALA A 581 -21.17 18.40 -0.51
CA ALA A 581 -21.34 16.98 -0.27
C ALA A 581 -22.77 16.60 0.20
N ALA A 582 -23.64 17.60 0.48
CA ALA A 582 -25.04 17.41 0.85
C ALA A 582 -26.00 17.35 -0.36
N THR A 583 -25.53 17.71 -1.55
CA THR A 583 -26.34 17.88 -2.78
C THR A 583 -25.89 16.92 -3.89
N PHE A 584 -26.61 16.84 -5.01
CA PHE A 584 -26.15 16.03 -6.16
C PHE A 584 -24.75 16.42 -6.68
N PHE A 585 -24.25 17.61 -6.33
CA PHE A 585 -22.89 18.08 -6.58
C PHE A 585 -21.80 17.31 -5.81
N ALA A 586 -22.20 16.48 -4.83
CA ALA A 586 -21.33 15.71 -3.95
C ALA A 586 -20.57 14.56 -4.61
N PHE A 587 -21.01 14.13 -5.80
CA PHE A 587 -20.52 12.94 -6.45
C PHE A 587 -19.72 13.31 -7.70
N ASP A 588 -18.57 12.68 -7.85
CA ASP A 588 -17.66 12.89 -8.97
C ASP A 588 -18.00 11.96 -10.14
N TYR A 589 -18.53 10.77 -9.84
CA TYR A 589 -19.02 9.80 -10.81
C TYR A 589 -20.40 9.29 -10.42
N MET A 590 -21.22 9.02 -11.44
CA MET A 590 -22.56 8.46 -11.27
C MET A 590 -22.68 7.20 -12.12
N ILE A 591 -23.13 6.11 -11.49
CA ILE A 591 -23.35 4.82 -12.15
C ILE A 591 -24.82 4.44 -12.02
N TYR A 592 -25.46 4.26 -13.17
CA TYR A 592 -26.85 3.87 -13.31
C TYR A 592 -26.99 2.47 -13.89
N ASP A 593 -28.19 1.91 -13.83
CA ASP A 593 -28.55 0.77 -14.66
C ASP A 593 -28.45 1.14 -16.15
N GLY A 594 -27.84 0.27 -16.97
CA GLY A 594 -27.65 0.49 -18.40
C GLY A 594 -28.93 0.42 -19.23
N ALA A 595 -29.99 -0.24 -18.76
CA ALA A 595 -31.23 -0.41 -19.55
C ALA A 595 -32.06 0.88 -19.69
N GLU A 596 -31.90 1.84 -18.78
CA GLU A 596 -32.78 3.01 -18.63
C GLU A 596 -31.98 4.34 -18.57
N GLU A 597 -30.75 4.33 -19.10
CA GLU A 597 -29.77 5.39 -18.89
C GLU A 597 -30.25 6.77 -19.35
N GLY A 598 -30.87 6.88 -20.53
CA GLY A 598 -31.35 8.17 -21.05
C GLY A 598 -32.44 8.82 -20.17
N ILE A 599 -33.32 8.01 -19.58
CA ILE A 599 -34.36 8.48 -18.67
C ILE A 599 -33.76 8.87 -17.32
N LEU A 600 -32.83 8.07 -16.82
CA LEU A 600 -32.10 8.35 -15.57
C LEU A 600 -31.24 9.61 -15.68
N GLN A 601 -30.67 9.88 -16.85
CA GLN A 601 -29.96 11.13 -17.14
C GLN A 601 -30.87 12.35 -17.03
N GLY A 602 -32.08 12.29 -17.63
CA GLY A 602 -33.07 13.37 -17.53
C GLY A 602 -33.56 13.58 -16.09
N ALA A 603 -33.93 12.51 -15.40
CA ALA A 603 -34.35 12.54 -14.00
C ALA A 603 -33.26 13.11 -13.07
N HIS A 604 -32.01 12.75 -13.33
CA HIS A 604 -30.86 13.28 -12.61
C HIS A 604 -30.65 14.77 -12.87
N ALA A 605 -30.72 15.22 -14.14
CA ALA A 605 -30.60 16.63 -14.48
C ALA A 605 -31.66 17.49 -13.78
N GLU A 606 -32.90 17.00 -13.67
CA GLU A 606 -33.96 17.67 -12.90
C GLU A 606 -33.63 17.79 -11.41
N LEU A 607 -33.15 16.71 -10.79
CA LEU A 607 -32.75 16.71 -9.38
C LEU A 607 -31.56 17.62 -9.11
N TYR A 608 -30.60 17.65 -10.04
CA TYR A 608 -29.46 18.53 -10.01
C TYR A 608 -29.87 20.00 -10.11
N ALA A 609 -30.76 20.35 -11.06
CA ALA A 609 -31.29 21.70 -11.22
C ALA A 609 -32.06 22.18 -9.98
N LYS A 610 -32.90 21.31 -9.38
CA LYS A 610 -33.60 21.60 -8.12
C LYS A 610 -32.63 21.88 -6.97
N SER A 611 -31.57 21.08 -6.87
CA SER A 611 -30.51 21.27 -5.86
C SER A 611 -29.75 22.58 -6.08
N HIS A 612 -29.43 22.91 -7.34
CA HIS A 612 -28.74 24.15 -7.72
C HIS A 612 -29.58 25.39 -7.39
N GLN A 613 -30.88 25.36 -7.70
CA GLN A 613 -31.80 26.45 -7.40
C GLN A 613 -31.94 26.67 -5.89
N ALA A 614 -32.01 25.60 -5.09
CA ALA A 614 -32.06 25.68 -3.64
C ALA A 614 -30.78 26.32 -3.05
N LEU A 615 -29.60 26.01 -3.57
CA LEU A 615 -28.33 26.62 -3.15
C LEU A 615 -28.24 28.11 -3.56
N LYS A 616 -28.71 28.45 -4.76
CA LYS A 616 -28.74 29.84 -5.26
C LYS A 616 -29.65 30.73 -4.41
N LEU A 617 -30.81 30.24 -3.99
CA LEU A 617 -31.72 30.95 -3.07
C LEU A 617 -31.10 31.20 -1.69
N LYS A 618 -30.07 30.44 -1.30
CA LYS A 618 -29.34 30.57 -0.03
C LYS A 618 -28.02 31.35 -0.15
N ASN A 619 -27.71 31.98 -1.30
CA ASN A 619 -26.48 32.72 -1.57
C ASN A 619 -25.18 31.91 -1.38
N ILE A 620 -25.21 30.60 -1.63
CA ILE A 620 -24.03 29.74 -1.52
C ILE A 620 -23.35 29.65 -2.88
N SER A 621 -22.09 30.08 -2.95
CA SER A 621 -21.25 29.98 -4.15
C SER A 621 -20.78 28.54 -4.36
N LEU A 622 -21.02 27.98 -5.54
CA LEU A 622 -20.49 26.67 -5.94
C LEU A 622 -19.08 26.84 -6.51
N ALA A 623 -18.11 26.08 -6.01
CA ALA A 623 -16.79 26.01 -6.61
C ALA A 623 -16.91 25.54 -8.08
N SER A 624 -16.26 26.26 -8.99
CA SER A 624 -16.32 25.99 -10.43
C SER A 624 -15.68 24.64 -10.75
N LYS A 625 -16.49 23.61 -11.03
CA LYS A 625 -16.06 22.46 -11.84
C LYS A 625 -16.32 22.81 -13.31
N ASP A 626 -15.38 22.44 -14.18
CA ASP A 626 -15.29 22.86 -15.59
C ASP A 626 -16.63 22.93 -16.33
N GLN A 627 -16.85 24.05 -17.02
CA GLN A 627 -17.96 24.23 -17.95
C GLN A 627 -17.69 23.41 -19.22
N ASP A 628 -18.49 22.36 -19.47
CA ASP A 628 -18.54 21.78 -20.82
C ASP A 628 -19.16 22.80 -21.80
N ARG A 629 -18.79 22.70 -23.08
CA ARG A 629 -19.16 23.56 -24.22
C ARG A 629 -20.68 23.67 -24.49
N ARG A 630 -21.52 23.02 -23.66
CA ARG A 630 -22.98 23.07 -23.67
C ARG A 630 -23.61 23.75 -22.44
N GLY A 631 -22.82 24.38 -21.58
CA GLY A 631 -23.32 25.29 -20.54
C GLY A 631 -23.96 24.64 -19.30
N GLY A 632 -23.71 23.35 -19.06
CA GLY A 632 -24.14 22.66 -17.84
C GLY A 632 -22.95 22.15 -17.02
N ILE A 633 -22.94 22.41 -15.71
CA ILE A 633 -22.06 21.71 -14.76
C ILE A 633 -22.67 20.32 -14.60
N THR A 634 -22.07 19.25 -15.14
CA THR A 634 -22.53 17.87 -14.90
C THR A 634 -21.33 16.99 -14.58
N SER A 635 -21.41 16.17 -13.52
CA SER A 635 -20.46 15.06 -13.31
C SER A 635 -20.48 14.15 -14.55
N PRO A 636 -19.32 13.68 -15.06
CA PRO A 636 -19.28 12.79 -16.20
C PRO A 636 -20.02 11.48 -15.87
N ILE A 637 -21.21 11.32 -16.45
CA ILE A 637 -21.90 10.03 -16.50
C ILE A 637 -21.09 9.16 -17.45
N LEU A 638 -20.66 7.97 -17.01
CA LEU A 638 -19.89 7.05 -17.84
C LEU A 638 -20.71 6.61 -19.05
N GLN A 639 -20.53 7.30 -20.18
CA GLN A 639 -21.11 6.96 -21.47
C GLN A 639 -20.36 5.76 -22.09
N HIS A 640 -20.43 4.59 -21.44
CA HIS A 640 -19.94 3.37 -22.04
C HIS A 640 -21.10 2.56 -22.61
N ARG A 641 -20.93 2.10 -23.86
CA ARG A 641 -21.90 1.29 -24.63
C ARG A 641 -22.20 -0.09 -24.03
N GLU A 642 -21.54 -0.48 -22.94
CA GLU A 642 -21.69 -1.81 -22.36
C GLU A 642 -22.88 -1.88 -21.40
N GLN A 643 -23.83 -2.75 -21.73
CA GLN A 643 -24.98 -3.07 -20.88
C GLN A 643 -24.51 -3.94 -19.70
N GLY A 644 -25.00 -3.66 -18.49
CA GLY A 644 -24.64 -4.44 -17.31
C GLY A 644 -25.19 -3.86 -16.02
N SER A 645 -25.04 -4.64 -14.94
CA SER A 645 -25.40 -4.21 -13.60
C SER A 645 -24.57 -2.99 -13.16
N PRO A 646 -25.00 -2.22 -12.15
CA PRO A 646 -24.21 -1.13 -11.60
C PRO A 646 -22.80 -1.55 -11.15
N LEU A 647 -22.64 -2.74 -10.56
CA LEU A 647 -21.32 -3.27 -10.17
C LEU A 647 -20.43 -3.60 -11.38
N THR A 648 -21.03 -4.05 -12.48
CA THR A 648 -20.31 -4.25 -13.74
C THR A 648 -19.75 -2.94 -14.27
N ARG A 649 -20.57 -1.89 -14.29
CA ARG A 649 -20.15 -0.54 -14.72
C ARG A 649 -19.12 0.08 -13.77
N LEU A 650 -19.20 -0.21 -12.47
CA LEU A 650 -18.21 0.21 -11.49
C LEU A 650 -16.85 -0.43 -11.77
N ALA A 651 -16.82 -1.72 -12.08
CA ALA A 651 -15.59 -2.39 -12.46
C ALA A 651 -14.96 -1.74 -13.71
N PHE A 652 -15.77 -1.38 -14.72
CA PHE A 652 -15.29 -0.64 -15.90
C PHE A 652 -14.73 0.73 -15.56
N LEU A 653 -15.38 1.52 -14.70
CA LEU A 653 -14.85 2.81 -14.23
C LEU A 653 -13.45 2.63 -13.63
N ILE A 654 -13.29 1.65 -12.74
CA ILE A 654 -12.01 1.41 -12.04
C ILE A 654 -10.91 0.99 -13.02
N HIS A 655 -11.24 0.19 -14.03
CA HIS A 655 -10.26 -0.23 -15.04
C HIS A 655 -9.95 0.86 -16.09
N THR A 656 -10.76 1.91 -16.21
CA THR A 656 -10.59 2.93 -17.26
C THR A 656 -10.02 4.24 -16.73
N VAL A 657 -10.33 4.60 -15.49
CA VAL A 657 -9.88 5.85 -14.90
C VAL A 657 -8.60 5.61 -14.10
N PRO A 658 -7.54 6.41 -14.30
CA PRO A 658 -6.32 6.31 -13.50
C PRO A 658 -6.61 6.43 -11.99
N SER A 659 -5.86 5.69 -11.18
CA SER A 659 -6.06 5.67 -9.73
C SER A 659 -5.95 7.06 -9.09
N TYR A 660 -5.01 7.91 -9.55
CA TYR A 660 -4.85 9.27 -9.05
C TYR A 660 -6.08 10.16 -9.34
N ASP A 661 -6.80 9.92 -10.45
CA ASP A 661 -8.02 10.63 -10.80
C ASP A 661 -9.22 10.15 -9.99
N LEU A 662 -9.21 8.88 -9.55
CA LEU A 662 -10.23 8.31 -8.66
C LEU A 662 -10.00 8.62 -7.19
N PHE A 663 -8.79 8.99 -6.77
CA PHE A 663 -8.47 9.22 -5.36
C PHE A 663 -9.33 10.35 -4.74
N GLU A 664 -9.84 10.13 -3.53
CA GLU A 664 -10.78 11.00 -2.80
C GLU A 664 -12.11 11.29 -3.53
N LYS A 665 -12.37 10.63 -4.66
CA LYS A 665 -13.63 10.79 -5.40
C LYS A 665 -14.75 10.01 -4.73
N ARG A 666 -15.96 10.56 -4.86
CA ARG A 666 -17.20 9.91 -4.44
C ARG A 666 -17.98 9.42 -5.65
N ILE A 667 -18.40 8.17 -5.62
CA ILE A 667 -19.10 7.49 -6.72
C ILE A 667 -20.51 7.13 -6.24
N ALA A 668 -21.54 7.57 -6.94
CA ALA A 668 -22.90 7.11 -6.69
C ALA A 668 -23.19 5.81 -7.45
N LEU A 669 -23.84 4.87 -6.78
CA LEU A 669 -24.31 3.62 -7.38
C LEU A 669 -25.84 3.54 -7.24
N PHE A 670 -26.56 3.66 -8.35
CA PHE A 670 -28.01 3.51 -8.39
C PHE A 670 -28.40 2.20 -9.09
N ALA A 671 -29.31 1.45 -8.46
CA ALA A 671 -29.87 0.23 -9.04
C ALA A 671 -31.41 0.25 -8.99
N TYR A 672 -32.04 -0.25 -10.06
CA TYR A 672 -33.49 -0.43 -10.16
C TYR A 672 -33.83 -1.87 -10.56
N GLY A 673 -34.70 -2.52 -9.78
CA GLY A 673 -35.03 -3.95 -9.95
C GLY A 673 -36.39 -4.21 -10.59
N GLY A 674 -36.96 -3.27 -11.36
CA GLY A 674 -38.17 -3.52 -12.15
C GLY A 674 -39.38 -4.06 -11.35
N GLY A 675 -39.63 -3.52 -10.15
CA GLY A 675 -40.69 -3.98 -9.24
C GLY A 675 -40.19 -4.61 -7.93
N GLU A 676 -38.92 -4.99 -7.86
CA GLU A 676 -38.27 -5.46 -6.61
C GLU A 676 -37.92 -4.32 -5.64
N GLY A 677 -37.56 -3.16 -6.19
CA GLY A 677 -37.14 -1.97 -5.44
C GLY A 677 -36.07 -1.15 -6.16
N SER A 678 -35.62 -0.09 -5.52
CA SER A 678 -34.48 0.72 -5.94
C SER A 678 -33.51 0.99 -4.80
N SER A 679 -32.23 1.19 -5.15
CA SER A 679 -31.18 1.53 -4.19
C SER A 679 -30.33 2.70 -4.68
N TYR A 680 -29.82 3.48 -3.73
CA TYR A 680 -28.87 4.57 -3.96
C TYR A 680 -27.76 4.48 -2.91
N LEU A 681 -26.55 4.13 -3.35
CA LEU A 681 -25.37 3.99 -2.52
C LEU A 681 -24.33 5.04 -2.84
N SER A 682 -23.46 5.31 -1.88
CA SER A 682 -22.29 6.18 -2.03
C SER A 682 -21.03 5.39 -1.71
N LEU A 683 -20.10 5.36 -2.65
CA LEU A 683 -18.78 4.78 -2.49
C LEU A 683 -17.74 5.90 -2.40
N ARG A 684 -16.78 5.77 -1.48
CA ARG A 684 -15.64 6.69 -1.35
C ARG A 684 -14.36 5.97 -1.72
N VAL A 685 -13.61 6.51 -2.68
CA VAL A 685 -12.27 6.02 -2.99
C VAL A 685 -11.30 6.60 -1.95
N LYS A 686 -10.84 5.76 -1.03
CA LYS A 686 -9.93 6.14 0.08
C LYS A 686 -8.50 5.63 -0.11
N GLY A 687 -8.28 4.71 -1.03
CA GLY A 687 -6.98 4.09 -1.29
C GLY A 687 -6.65 3.99 -2.78
N ASP A 688 -5.44 3.51 -3.08
CA ASP A 688 -4.94 3.33 -4.44
C ASP A 688 -5.71 2.18 -5.14
N THR A 689 -6.35 2.48 -6.27
CA THR A 689 -7.05 1.50 -7.11
C THR A 689 -6.16 0.96 -8.24
N LYS A 690 -4.88 1.35 -8.32
CA LYS A 690 -3.96 0.95 -9.39
C LYS A 690 -3.82 -0.56 -9.50
N TYR A 691 -3.69 -1.26 -8.37
CA TYR A 691 -3.60 -2.72 -8.39
C TYR A 691 -4.88 -3.34 -8.97
N ILE A 692 -6.04 -2.81 -8.62
CA ILE A 692 -7.33 -3.24 -9.16
C ILE A 692 -7.41 -2.98 -10.66
N ARG A 693 -6.93 -1.81 -11.11
CA ARG A 693 -6.91 -1.41 -12.52
C ARG A 693 -6.01 -2.33 -13.36
N ASP A 694 -4.78 -2.53 -12.90
CA ASP A 694 -3.67 -3.13 -13.66
C ASP A 694 -3.80 -4.66 -13.78
N THR A 695 -4.66 -5.29 -12.97
CA THR A 695 -4.91 -6.74 -13.01
C THR A 695 -5.86 -7.20 -14.14
N ARG A 696 -6.28 -6.33 -15.08
CA ARG A 696 -7.21 -6.72 -16.17
C ARG A 696 -6.55 -7.67 -17.19
N ASN A 697 -7.21 -8.80 -17.49
CA ASN A 697 -6.88 -9.62 -18.67
C ASN A 697 -7.63 -9.04 -19.89
N LEU A 698 -6.93 -8.70 -20.97
CA LEU A 698 -7.53 -8.42 -22.29
C LEU A 698 -7.60 -9.67 -23.17
#